data_AF-A0A078M4J0-F1
#
_entry.id   AF-A0A078M4J0-F1
#
_cell.length_a   1.000
_cell.length_b   1.000
_cell.length_c   1.000
_cell.angle_alpha   90.00
_cell.angle_beta   90.00
_cell.angle_gamma   90.00
#
_symmetry.space_group_name_H-M   'P 1'
#
loop_
_entity.id
_entity.type
_entity.pdbx_description
1 polymer ?
#
loop_
_entity_poly.entity_id
_entity_poly.type
_entity_poly.pdbx_seq_one_letter_code
_entity_poly.pdbx_strand_id
1 'polypeptide(L)'
;MKQRIIQQIKAQSLIEADDRLVLAVSGGVDSMVMLDCLRNFPCESLIVAHVDHMLRAEESAGDAALVEAYCKQHQLPFVMKAINIPHILATKGGNTQVVCRQQRYQFLREVANEQRATKIVTAHHADDQLESLIMALAQDATTHSMQGIKVKREIKGMTIIRPLLTFSKEVLYTYAEVEGVPFREDASNASTHYLRNRIRHQVVPLLQRENPKITQNITRFTTQLAEDEVYLQQQATQLFEEIVLRQDAKSFCIEILEFKKKPVALQRRVVLLLLSYLYEHHLVANSQALVADLLQLMDTETGNKQCNLPRGFIAYRAYHMLYIQQQNPKNYEKNKKLQFNEWFYCENGVRLCVTMPRDISYEAKRYYFNSQKLQLPFLIRQRLQGDRMILQGMKGSKRLSRLFIDCKVPAHERDNVPILLSGDEVIGACGVRMSYHFSEQRRSTDDMMLCVISKEVEASEKFEEESLMIQNDIEKVIISEEQLDERVRELGAELTEEYRGTYPLAIGVLKGAMPFMTDLMKRFDTYVELDFMDVTSYGNATVSSGEVKILKDLNTSVEGRDILIIEDIIDSGLTLSYLVDLFKYRKAKSIKIVTLLDKPSGRKVDLKADIVGFEVPDGFVVGYGLDYAEKYRNLPYIGILKREVYSF
;
A
#
# COMPACT_ATOMS: atom_id res chain seq x y z
N MET A 1 -42.98 -3.90 -6.22
CA MET A 1 -41.61 -3.35 -6.46
C MET A 1 -40.82 -3.17 -5.17
N LYS A 2 -41.35 -2.44 -4.18
CA LYS A 2 -40.72 -2.17 -2.87
C LYS A 2 -40.07 -3.39 -2.21
N GLN A 3 -40.78 -4.52 -2.15
CA GLN A 3 -40.22 -5.78 -1.63
C GLN A 3 -38.98 -6.28 -2.39
N ARG A 4 -38.93 -6.14 -3.72
CA ARG A 4 -37.76 -6.53 -4.53
C ARG A 4 -36.57 -5.62 -4.26
N ILE A 5 -36.79 -4.31 -4.06
CA ILE A 5 -35.72 -3.37 -3.67
C ILE A 5 -35.18 -3.75 -2.30
N ILE A 6 -36.05 -4.01 -1.32
CA ILE A 6 -35.66 -4.43 0.04
C ILE A 6 -34.87 -5.75 -0.02
N GLN A 7 -35.34 -6.74 -0.79
CA GLN A 7 -34.63 -8.00 -0.99
C GLN A 7 -33.25 -7.78 -1.60
N GLN A 8 -33.13 -6.91 -2.61
CA GLN A 8 -31.85 -6.61 -3.23
C GLN A 8 -30.89 -5.89 -2.29
N ILE A 9 -31.37 -4.92 -1.51
CA ILE A 9 -30.59 -4.21 -0.49
C ILE A 9 -30.03 -5.22 0.52
N LYS A 10 -30.84 -6.19 0.97
CA LYS A 10 -30.42 -7.26 1.88
C LYS A 10 -29.44 -8.24 1.23
N ALA A 11 -29.74 -8.73 0.02
CA ALA A 11 -28.92 -9.72 -0.67
C ALA A 11 -27.52 -9.21 -1.02
N GLN A 12 -27.38 -7.91 -1.26
CA GLN A 12 -26.11 -7.27 -1.62
C GLN A 12 -25.48 -6.52 -0.44
N SER A 13 -26.03 -6.65 0.78
CA SER A 13 -25.61 -5.94 1.99
C SER A 13 -25.36 -4.44 1.73
N LEU A 14 -26.30 -3.79 1.02
CA LEU A 14 -26.16 -2.38 0.65
C LEU A 14 -26.39 -1.46 1.85
N ILE A 15 -27.33 -1.81 2.72
CA ILE A 15 -27.72 -1.04 3.91
C ILE A 15 -27.83 -1.99 5.11
N GLU A 16 -27.24 -1.60 6.22
CA GLU A 16 -27.18 -2.25 7.52
C GLU A 16 -27.92 -1.40 8.56
N ALA A 17 -28.23 -1.98 9.73
CA ALA A 17 -29.10 -1.33 10.73
C ALA A 17 -28.44 -0.12 11.42
N ASP A 18 -27.12 -0.11 11.51
CA ASP A 18 -26.26 0.94 12.04
C ASP A 18 -25.84 1.98 11.00
N ASP A 19 -26.32 1.86 9.75
CA ASP A 19 -25.97 2.83 8.73
C ASP A 19 -26.68 4.17 8.93
N ARG A 20 -25.90 5.24 8.75
CA ARG A 20 -26.39 6.62 8.63
C ARG A 20 -26.34 7.00 7.16
N LEU A 21 -27.50 7.23 6.55
CA LEU A 21 -27.65 7.37 5.11
C LEU A 21 -27.87 8.82 4.70
N VAL A 22 -27.20 9.26 3.63
CA VAL A 22 -27.54 10.50 2.91
C VAL A 22 -28.12 10.14 1.55
N LEU A 23 -29.41 10.39 1.34
CA LEU A 23 -30.10 10.15 0.08
C LEU A 23 -30.12 11.42 -0.77
N ALA A 24 -29.53 11.35 -1.97
CA ALA A 24 -29.60 12.43 -2.95
C ALA A 24 -30.97 12.45 -3.64
N VAL A 25 -31.73 13.54 -3.44
CA VAL A 25 -33.08 13.69 -4.01
C VAL A 25 -33.16 14.90 -4.91
N SER A 26 -33.57 14.71 -6.17
CA SER A 26 -33.70 15.80 -7.15
C SER A 26 -35.14 16.27 -7.36
N GLY A 27 -36.14 15.57 -6.82
CA GLY A 27 -37.56 15.84 -7.07
C GLY A 27 -38.16 15.09 -8.26
N GLY A 28 -37.31 14.41 -9.04
CA GLY A 28 -37.73 13.52 -10.12
C GLY A 28 -38.18 12.15 -9.63
N VAL A 29 -38.93 11.43 -10.47
CA VAL A 29 -39.56 10.12 -10.17
C VAL A 29 -38.57 9.14 -9.54
N ASP A 30 -37.38 8.99 -10.11
CA ASP A 30 -36.38 8.02 -9.64
C ASP A 30 -35.99 8.26 -8.18
N SER A 31 -35.73 9.52 -7.86
CA SER A 31 -35.29 9.92 -6.53
C SER A 31 -36.39 9.93 -5.48
N MET A 32 -37.62 10.27 -5.89
CA MET A 32 -38.79 10.25 -5.02
C MET A 32 -39.24 8.81 -4.71
N VAL A 33 -39.17 7.91 -5.69
CA VAL A 33 -39.42 6.48 -5.46
C VAL A 33 -38.35 5.87 -4.54
N MET A 34 -37.07 6.23 -4.72
CA MET A 34 -36.02 5.79 -3.79
C MET A 34 -36.28 6.28 -2.36
N LEU A 35 -36.70 7.54 -2.20
CA LEU A 35 -37.06 8.14 -0.92
C LEU A 35 -38.25 7.41 -0.27
N ASP A 36 -39.32 7.17 -1.00
CA ASP A 36 -40.47 6.40 -0.51
C ASP A 36 -40.11 4.96 -0.11
N CYS A 37 -39.20 4.33 -0.85
CA CYS A 37 -38.72 2.99 -0.54
C CYS A 37 -37.89 2.96 0.75
N LEU A 38 -37.06 3.97 1.00
CA LEU A 38 -36.15 4.00 2.15
C LEU A 38 -36.74 4.63 3.42
N ARG A 39 -37.80 5.45 3.34
CA ARG A 39 -38.32 6.18 4.52
C ARG A 39 -38.63 5.27 5.72
N ASN A 40 -38.99 4.01 5.46
CA ASN A 40 -39.33 3.01 6.48
C ASN A 40 -38.32 1.85 6.53
N PHE A 41 -37.16 1.98 5.88
CA PHE A 41 -36.15 0.94 5.87
C PHE A 41 -35.34 0.99 7.18
N PRO A 42 -35.04 -0.17 7.82
CA PRO A 42 -34.27 -0.18 9.06
C PRO A 42 -32.83 0.31 8.81
N CYS A 43 -32.51 1.47 9.37
CA CYS A 43 -31.19 2.11 9.41
C CYS A 43 -31.14 3.07 10.61
N GLU A 44 -29.96 3.52 11.03
CA GLU A 44 -29.80 4.40 12.18
C GLU A 44 -30.41 5.78 11.89
N SER A 45 -30.17 6.32 10.69
CA SER A 45 -30.79 7.56 10.24
C SER A 45 -30.81 7.68 8.72
N LEU A 46 -31.84 8.36 8.19
CA LEU A 46 -31.96 8.71 6.78
C LEU A 46 -32.06 10.24 6.63
N ILE A 47 -31.05 10.85 6.04
CA ILE A 47 -31.00 12.28 5.75
C ILE A 47 -31.25 12.49 4.26
N VAL A 48 -32.18 13.39 3.94
CA VAL A 48 -32.51 13.76 2.56
C VAL A 48 -31.70 14.99 2.16
N ALA A 49 -30.94 14.89 1.07
CA ALA A 49 -30.10 15.97 0.56
C ALA A 49 -30.53 16.40 -0.84
N HIS A 50 -30.90 17.67 -1.00
CA HIS A 50 -31.30 18.27 -2.26
C HIS A 50 -30.31 19.34 -2.71
N VAL A 51 -29.99 19.36 -4.01
CA VAL A 51 -29.15 20.39 -4.63
C VAL A 51 -29.95 21.14 -5.66
N ASP A 52 -30.14 22.43 -5.42
CA ASP A 52 -30.65 23.35 -6.42
C ASP A 52 -29.46 23.91 -7.22
N HIS A 53 -29.41 23.63 -8.52
CA HIS A 53 -28.34 24.09 -9.41
C HIS A 53 -28.55 25.53 -9.94
N MET A 54 -29.65 26.19 -9.57
CA MET A 54 -30.04 27.54 -10.02
C MET A 54 -29.95 27.73 -11.54
N LEU A 55 -30.14 26.65 -12.30
CA LEU A 55 -30.13 26.69 -13.76
C LEU A 55 -31.46 27.24 -14.31
N ARG A 56 -32.54 27.14 -13.53
CA ARG A 56 -33.89 27.59 -13.88
C ARG A 56 -34.55 28.19 -12.65
N ALA A 57 -34.85 29.49 -12.70
CA ALA A 57 -35.30 30.23 -11.52
C ALA A 57 -36.56 29.64 -10.87
N GLU A 58 -37.65 29.47 -11.63
CA GLU A 58 -38.95 29.05 -11.05
C GLU A 58 -39.12 27.52 -10.96
N GLU A 59 -38.62 26.76 -11.94
CA GLU A 59 -38.76 25.28 -11.93
C GLU A 59 -37.97 24.64 -10.79
N SER A 60 -36.73 25.08 -10.54
CA SER A 60 -35.89 24.51 -9.48
C SER A 60 -36.42 24.80 -8.07
N ALA A 61 -37.07 25.96 -7.87
CA ALA A 61 -37.77 26.26 -6.62
C ALA A 61 -38.95 25.30 -6.37
N GLY A 62 -39.66 24.90 -7.44
CA GLY A 62 -40.75 23.92 -7.35
C GLY A 62 -40.29 22.51 -6.97
N ASP A 63 -39.12 22.08 -7.46
CA ASP A 63 -38.53 20.78 -7.12
C ASP A 63 -38.10 20.74 -5.66
N ALA A 64 -37.41 21.79 -5.21
CA ALA A 64 -37.04 22.01 -3.82
C ALA A 64 -38.25 21.96 -2.87
N ALA A 65 -39.31 22.71 -3.20
CA ALA A 65 -40.53 22.77 -2.38
C ALA A 65 -41.25 21.42 -2.29
N LEU A 66 -41.30 20.65 -3.38
CA LEU A 66 -41.89 19.31 -3.41
C LEU A 66 -41.14 18.35 -2.47
N VAL A 67 -39.81 18.31 -2.55
CA VAL A 67 -38.99 17.44 -1.71
C VAL A 67 -39.10 17.85 -0.24
N GLU A 68 -39.04 19.15 0.06
CA GLU A 68 -39.17 19.66 1.42
C GLU A 68 -40.54 19.33 2.02
N ALA A 69 -41.63 19.53 1.27
CA ALA A 69 -42.98 19.20 1.71
C ALA A 69 -43.13 17.72 2.02
N TYR A 70 -42.60 16.85 1.15
CA TYR A 70 -42.61 15.41 1.37
C TYR A 70 -41.81 15.00 2.62
N CYS A 71 -40.63 15.59 2.83
CA CYS A 71 -39.83 15.33 4.02
C CYS A 71 -40.53 15.79 5.31
N LYS A 72 -41.17 16.97 5.30
CA LYS A 72 -41.97 17.48 6.43
C LYS A 72 -43.14 16.56 6.76
N GLN A 73 -43.89 16.11 5.75
CA GLN A 73 -45.00 15.19 5.92
C GLN A 73 -44.58 13.86 6.56
N HIS A 74 -43.39 13.37 6.23
CA HIS A 74 -42.87 12.09 6.71
C HIS A 74 -41.84 12.20 7.85
N GLN A 75 -41.64 13.39 8.42
CA GLN A 75 -40.72 13.65 9.54
C GLN A 75 -39.26 13.23 9.24
N LEU A 76 -38.81 13.46 8.01
CA LEU A 76 -37.45 13.14 7.58
C LEU A 76 -36.54 14.37 7.64
N PRO A 77 -35.30 14.25 8.16
CA PRO A 77 -34.30 15.30 8.09
C PRO A 77 -34.03 15.72 6.64
N PHE A 78 -34.08 17.02 6.37
CA PHE A 78 -33.92 17.59 5.04
C PHE A 78 -32.84 18.67 5.04
N VAL A 79 -31.89 18.55 4.11
CA VAL A 79 -30.79 19.49 3.91
C VAL A 79 -30.77 19.93 2.45
N MET A 80 -30.73 21.24 2.22
CA MET A 80 -30.69 21.83 0.89
C MET A 80 -29.50 22.78 0.75
N LYS A 81 -28.92 22.80 -0.46
CA LYS A 81 -27.99 23.87 -0.87
C LYS A 81 -28.31 24.34 -2.28
N ALA A 82 -28.45 25.66 -2.43
CA ALA A 82 -28.50 26.32 -3.73
C ALA A 82 -27.08 26.65 -4.19
N ILE A 83 -26.74 26.24 -5.42
CA ILE A 83 -25.43 26.41 -6.03
C ILE A 83 -25.61 27.13 -7.35
N ASN A 84 -25.03 28.33 -7.49
CA ASN A 84 -25.09 29.11 -8.72
C ASN A 84 -24.15 28.54 -9.79
N ILE A 85 -24.60 27.50 -10.49
CA ILE A 85 -23.84 26.87 -11.59
C ILE A 85 -23.54 27.86 -12.74
N PRO A 86 -24.46 28.75 -13.17
CA PRO A 86 -24.16 29.74 -14.21
C PRO A 86 -22.92 30.60 -13.90
N HIS A 87 -22.79 31.06 -12.65
CA HIS A 87 -21.63 31.82 -12.22
C HIS A 87 -20.33 30.99 -12.25
N ILE A 88 -20.38 29.71 -11.86
CA ILE A 88 -19.22 28.82 -11.89
C ILE A 88 -18.76 28.55 -13.33
N LEU A 89 -19.70 28.37 -14.26
CA LEU A 89 -19.38 28.18 -15.68
C LEU A 89 -18.78 29.44 -16.31
N ALA A 90 -19.29 30.61 -15.95
CA ALA A 90 -18.76 31.89 -16.43
C ALA A 90 -17.31 32.15 -15.97
N THR A 91 -16.94 31.67 -14.77
CA THR A 91 -15.62 31.92 -14.17
C THR A 91 -14.57 30.84 -14.49
N LYS A 92 -14.95 29.56 -14.52
CA LYS A 92 -14.00 28.44 -14.69
C LYS A 92 -14.11 27.74 -16.04
N GLY A 93 -15.14 28.04 -16.83
CA GLY A 93 -15.47 27.29 -18.03
C GLY A 93 -15.82 25.83 -17.75
N GLY A 94 -16.00 25.05 -18.81
CA GLY A 94 -16.24 23.61 -18.73
C GLY A 94 -17.66 23.18 -19.11
N ASN A 95 -17.90 21.87 -19.02
CA ASN A 95 -19.19 21.29 -19.39
C ASN A 95 -20.18 21.37 -18.23
N THR A 96 -21.34 22.00 -18.46
CA THR A 96 -22.43 22.17 -17.49
C THR A 96 -22.75 20.88 -16.72
N GLN A 97 -22.87 19.74 -17.39
CA GLN A 97 -23.21 18.47 -16.73
C GLN A 97 -22.09 17.97 -15.81
N VAL A 98 -20.84 18.14 -16.22
CA VAL A 98 -19.67 17.75 -15.41
C VAL A 98 -19.59 18.62 -14.16
N VAL A 99 -19.76 19.93 -14.32
CA VAL A 99 -19.75 20.89 -13.20
C VAL A 99 -20.90 20.62 -12.23
N CYS A 100 -22.13 20.44 -12.73
CA CYS A 100 -23.28 20.08 -11.89
C CYS A 100 -23.02 18.79 -11.10
N ARG A 101 -22.52 17.75 -11.78
CA ARG A 101 -22.20 16.47 -11.13
C ARG A 101 -21.14 16.64 -10.05
N GLN A 102 -20.06 17.38 -10.33
CA GLN A 102 -18.99 17.64 -9.36
C GLN A 102 -19.51 18.38 -8.13
N GLN A 103 -20.24 19.48 -8.33
CA GLN A 103 -20.80 20.28 -7.24
C GLN A 103 -21.82 19.48 -6.41
N ARG A 104 -22.65 18.67 -7.05
CA ARG A 104 -23.59 17.77 -6.36
C ARG A 104 -22.87 16.77 -5.46
N TYR A 105 -21.85 16.07 -5.98
CA TYR A 105 -21.10 15.12 -5.17
C TYR A 105 -20.26 15.80 -4.07
N GLN A 106 -19.82 17.03 -4.29
CA GLN A 106 -19.16 17.81 -3.25
C GLN A 106 -20.12 18.10 -2.10
N PHE A 107 -21.31 18.64 -2.39
CA PHE A 107 -22.32 18.89 -1.37
C PHE A 107 -22.75 17.62 -0.63
N LEU A 108 -23.00 16.52 -1.34
CA LEU A 108 -23.40 15.26 -0.69
C LEU A 108 -22.33 14.76 0.29
N ARG A 109 -21.04 15.01 0.02
CA ARG A 109 -19.96 14.68 0.95
C ARG A 109 -19.89 15.63 2.14
N GLU A 110 -20.13 16.92 1.93
CA GLU A 110 -20.23 17.91 3.02
C GLU A 110 -21.31 17.46 4.02
N VAL A 111 -22.53 17.17 3.52
CA VAL A 111 -23.64 16.66 4.34
C VAL A 111 -23.29 15.32 4.99
N ALA A 112 -22.68 14.39 4.26
CA ALA A 112 -22.29 13.10 4.79
C ALA A 112 -21.28 13.23 5.95
N ASN A 113 -20.30 14.12 5.83
CA ASN A 113 -19.31 14.35 6.88
C ASN A 113 -19.94 15.01 8.12
N GLU A 114 -20.78 16.03 7.92
CA GLU A 114 -21.47 16.73 9.01
C GLU A 114 -22.40 15.79 9.80
N GLN A 115 -23.12 14.91 9.09
CA GLN A 115 -24.09 13.99 9.68
C GLN A 115 -23.46 12.64 10.10
N ARG A 116 -22.14 12.48 9.94
CA ARG A 116 -21.39 11.24 10.15
C ARG A 116 -22.02 10.05 9.42
N ALA A 117 -22.45 10.29 8.19
CA ALA A 117 -23.06 9.29 7.34
C ALA A 117 -22.04 8.23 6.91
N THR A 118 -22.44 6.97 6.93
CA THR A 118 -21.64 5.83 6.45
C THR A 118 -21.77 5.66 4.94
N LYS A 119 -22.94 6.02 4.37
CA LYS A 119 -23.26 5.78 2.96
C LYS A 119 -24.06 6.93 2.31
N ILE A 120 -23.77 7.18 1.03
CA ILE A 120 -24.56 8.05 0.16
C ILE A 120 -25.39 7.21 -0.81
N VAL A 121 -26.69 7.45 -0.87
CA VAL A 121 -27.62 6.76 -1.76
C VAL A 121 -27.95 7.63 -2.96
N THR A 122 -27.89 7.06 -4.17
CA THR A 122 -28.30 7.74 -5.40
C THR A 122 -29.25 6.88 -6.23
N ALA A 123 -30.26 7.51 -6.83
CA ALA A 123 -31.34 6.84 -7.55
C ALA A 123 -31.02 6.52 -9.03
N HIS A 124 -29.81 6.03 -9.32
CA HIS A 124 -29.49 5.60 -10.68
C HIS A 124 -30.23 4.28 -10.99
N HIS A 125 -30.78 4.17 -12.21
CA HIS A 125 -31.61 3.05 -12.64
C HIS A 125 -31.02 2.28 -13.83
N ALA A 126 -31.66 1.19 -14.27
CA ALA A 126 -31.12 0.32 -15.32
C ALA A 126 -30.92 1.03 -16.66
N ASP A 127 -31.81 1.96 -17.03
CA ASP A 127 -31.63 2.70 -18.28
C ASP A 127 -30.41 3.68 -18.23
N ASP A 128 -30.02 4.17 -17.04
CA ASP A 128 -28.77 4.93 -16.88
C ASP A 128 -27.54 4.07 -17.18
N GLN A 129 -27.61 2.76 -16.89
CA GLN A 129 -26.56 1.81 -17.19
C GLN A 129 -26.40 1.65 -18.70
N LEU A 130 -27.52 1.48 -19.41
CA LEU A 130 -27.54 1.38 -20.87
C LEU A 130 -26.96 2.65 -21.52
N GLU A 131 -27.41 3.82 -21.10
CA GLU A 131 -26.87 5.11 -21.56
C GLU A 131 -25.36 5.21 -21.34
N SER A 132 -24.90 4.87 -20.11
CA SER A 132 -23.50 4.96 -19.74
C SER A 132 -22.61 4.03 -20.56
N LEU A 133 -23.10 2.82 -20.86
CA LEU A 133 -22.36 1.85 -21.68
C LEU A 133 -22.25 2.31 -23.14
N ILE A 134 -23.34 2.82 -23.73
CA ILE A 134 -23.32 3.36 -25.10
C ILE A 134 -22.40 4.58 -25.18
N MET A 135 -22.44 5.46 -24.18
CA MET A 135 -21.51 6.59 -24.09
C MET A 135 -20.05 6.13 -24.02
N ALA A 136 -19.76 5.11 -23.19
CA ALA A 136 -18.41 4.55 -23.07
C ALA A 136 -17.93 3.98 -24.41
N LEU A 137 -18.77 3.21 -25.11
CA LEU A 137 -18.47 2.65 -26.42
C LEU A 137 -18.22 3.72 -27.49
N ALA A 138 -18.99 4.81 -27.47
CA ALA A 138 -18.89 5.88 -28.47
C ALA A 138 -17.70 6.83 -28.23
N GLN A 139 -17.14 6.87 -27.02
CA GLN A 139 -16.07 7.80 -26.65
C GLN A 139 -14.72 7.08 -26.51
N ASP A 140 -14.58 6.26 -25.47
CA ASP A 140 -13.35 5.52 -25.16
C ASP A 140 -13.70 4.25 -24.39
N ALA A 141 -13.69 3.13 -25.10
CA ALA A 141 -14.10 1.82 -24.62
C ALA A 141 -12.96 1.15 -23.84
N THR A 142 -12.79 1.59 -22.58
CA THR A 142 -11.85 0.98 -21.63
C THR A 142 -12.55 -0.06 -20.77
N THR A 143 -11.81 -1.05 -20.24
CA THR A 143 -12.39 -2.06 -19.33
C THR A 143 -13.11 -1.43 -18.14
N HIS A 144 -12.57 -0.32 -17.61
CA HIS A 144 -13.21 0.41 -16.51
C HIS A 144 -14.48 1.17 -16.96
N SER A 145 -14.50 1.81 -18.15
CA SER A 145 -15.70 2.51 -18.62
C SER A 145 -16.81 1.54 -19.02
N MET A 146 -16.44 0.34 -19.51
CA MET A 146 -17.35 -0.72 -19.93
C MET A 146 -18.02 -1.49 -18.78
N GLN A 147 -17.47 -1.43 -17.55
CA GLN A 147 -18.15 -1.95 -16.35
C GLN A 147 -19.41 -1.16 -15.99
N GLY A 148 -19.62 0.01 -16.62
CA GLY A 148 -20.76 0.87 -16.37
C GLY A 148 -20.77 1.45 -14.94
N ILE A 149 -21.96 1.77 -14.47
CA ILE A 149 -22.20 2.24 -13.12
C ILE A 149 -22.15 1.04 -12.17
N LYS A 150 -21.37 1.13 -11.09
CA LYS A 150 -21.31 0.09 -10.05
C LYS A 150 -22.43 0.28 -9.02
N VAL A 151 -23.02 -0.81 -8.55
CA VAL A 151 -24.05 -0.79 -7.49
C VAL A 151 -23.49 -0.18 -6.20
N LYS A 152 -22.29 -0.62 -5.78
CA LYS A 152 -21.54 -0.12 -4.63
C LYS A 152 -20.18 0.41 -5.11
N ARG A 153 -19.79 1.60 -4.64
CA ARG A 153 -18.49 2.21 -4.96
C ARG A 153 -17.96 3.03 -3.79
N GLU A 154 -16.70 2.81 -3.43
CA GLU A 154 -16.00 3.66 -2.47
C GLU A 154 -15.33 4.85 -3.17
N ILE A 155 -15.44 6.04 -2.57
CA ILE A 155 -14.79 7.26 -3.04
C ILE A 155 -14.31 8.05 -1.82
N LYS A 156 -12.98 8.16 -1.64
CA LYS A 156 -12.33 8.96 -0.57
C LYS A 156 -12.89 8.65 0.83
N GLY A 157 -12.99 7.37 1.19
CA GLY A 157 -13.51 6.91 2.48
C GLY A 157 -15.04 6.92 2.63
N MET A 158 -15.79 7.27 1.57
CA MET A 158 -17.26 7.27 1.58
C MET A 158 -17.82 6.21 0.63
N THR A 159 -18.81 5.45 1.08
CA THR A 159 -19.48 4.43 0.25
C THR A 159 -20.70 5.02 -0.46
N ILE A 160 -20.77 4.86 -1.78
CA ILE A 160 -21.94 5.27 -2.59
C ILE A 160 -22.68 4.03 -3.06
N ILE A 161 -23.97 3.96 -2.79
CA ILE A 161 -24.86 2.86 -3.18
C ILE A 161 -25.96 3.30 -4.16
N ARG A 162 -26.38 2.37 -5.03
CA ARG A 162 -27.39 2.58 -6.09
C ARG A 162 -28.39 1.42 -6.12
N PRO A 163 -29.37 1.38 -5.19
CA PRO A 163 -30.30 0.26 -5.09
C PRO A 163 -31.20 0.07 -6.31
N LEU A 164 -31.46 1.13 -7.10
CA LEU A 164 -32.36 1.08 -8.25
C LEU A 164 -31.72 0.60 -9.56
N LEU A 165 -30.43 0.26 -9.58
CA LEU A 165 -29.67 0.04 -10.82
C LEU A 165 -30.17 -1.13 -11.68
N THR A 166 -30.99 -2.02 -11.12
CA THR A 166 -31.59 -3.19 -11.77
C THR A 166 -33.05 -2.97 -12.22
N PHE A 167 -33.64 -1.81 -11.92
CA PHE A 167 -35.02 -1.47 -12.23
C PHE A 167 -35.08 -0.54 -13.45
N SER A 168 -35.98 -0.80 -14.39
CA SER A 168 -36.21 0.10 -15.53
C SER A 168 -36.98 1.33 -15.09
N LYS A 169 -36.90 2.40 -15.89
CA LYS A 169 -37.62 3.63 -15.60
C LYS A 169 -39.14 3.46 -15.64
N GLU A 170 -39.64 2.62 -16.54
CA GLU A 170 -41.06 2.25 -16.63
C GLU A 170 -41.61 1.71 -15.30
N VAL A 171 -40.85 0.82 -14.64
CA VAL A 171 -41.24 0.24 -13.35
C VAL A 171 -41.29 1.30 -12.24
N LEU A 172 -40.43 2.32 -12.32
CA LEU A 172 -40.42 3.44 -11.37
C LEU A 172 -41.67 4.32 -11.53
N TYR A 173 -42.07 4.62 -12.76
CA TYR A 173 -43.32 5.35 -13.03
C TYR A 173 -44.54 4.57 -12.54
N THR A 174 -44.66 3.29 -12.88
CA THR A 174 -45.77 2.45 -12.40
C THR A 174 -45.85 2.42 -10.87
N TYR A 175 -44.71 2.34 -10.18
CA TYR A 175 -44.69 2.38 -8.73
C TYR A 175 -45.14 3.74 -8.18
N ALA A 176 -44.65 4.84 -8.75
CA ALA A 176 -45.01 6.18 -8.31
C ALA A 176 -46.52 6.45 -8.47
N GLU A 177 -47.12 5.98 -9.57
CA GLU A 177 -48.56 6.08 -9.81
C GLU A 177 -49.38 5.25 -8.83
N VAL A 178 -48.98 3.99 -8.60
CA VAL A 178 -49.72 3.06 -7.72
C VAL A 178 -49.66 3.48 -6.25
N GLU A 179 -48.50 3.93 -5.77
CA GLU A 179 -48.29 4.32 -4.37
C GLU A 179 -48.56 5.81 -4.11
N GLY A 180 -48.91 6.58 -5.15
CA GLY A 180 -49.21 8.01 -5.05
C GLY A 180 -47.98 8.85 -4.65
N VAL A 181 -46.78 8.48 -5.11
CA VAL A 181 -45.55 9.21 -4.82
C VAL A 181 -45.50 10.49 -5.67
N PRO A 182 -45.45 11.69 -5.07
CA PRO A 182 -45.38 12.93 -5.84
C PRO A 182 -43.98 13.09 -6.46
N PHE A 183 -43.94 13.53 -7.71
CA PHE A 183 -42.70 13.86 -8.42
C PHE A 183 -42.93 14.99 -9.42
N ARG A 184 -41.84 15.62 -9.87
CA ARG A 184 -41.84 16.62 -10.95
C ARG A 184 -40.97 16.13 -12.10
N GLU A 185 -41.40 16.39 -13.33
CA GLU A 185 -40.59 16.09 -14.52
C GLU A 185 -39.75 17.30 -14.91
N ASP A 186 -38.46 17.07 -15.09
CA ASP A 186 -37.52 18.10 -15.53
C ASP A 186 -37.66 18.33 -17.06
N ALA A 187 -38.08 19.53 -17.47
CA ALA A 187 -38.24 19.92 -18.87
C ALA A 187 -36.95 19.86 -19.72
N SER A 188 -35.76 20.01 -19.11
CA SER A 188 -34.48 19.85 -19.82
C SER A 188 -34.20 18.41 -20.21
N ASN A 189 -34.88 17.43 -19.59
CA ASN A 189 -34.78 16.05 -20.04
C ASN A 189 -35.25 15.92 -21.48
N ALA A 190 -36.12 16.80 -22.00
CA ALA A 190 -36.55 16.79 -23.40
C ALA A 190 -35.51 17.35 -24.39
N SER A 191 -34.46 18.04 -23.91
CA SER A 191 -33.44 18.64 -24.79
C SER A 191 -32.49 17.58 -25.35
N THR A 192 -32.24 17.59 -26.67
CA THR A 192 -31.25 16.72 -27.35
C THR A 192 -29.87 17.36 -27.48
N HIS A 193 -29.62 18.50 -26.83
CA HIS A 193 -28.32 19.19 -26.94
C HIS A 193 -27.15 18.35 -26.39
N TYR A 194 -27.39 17.63 -25.29
CA TYR A 194 -26.36 16.84 -24.61
C TYR A 194 -26.27 15.41 -25.17
N LEU A 195 -25.06 14.86 -25.26
CA LEU A 195 -24.81 13.50 -25.77
C LEU A 195 -25.67 12.46 -25.06
N ARG A 196 -25.75 12.51 -23.73
CA ARG A 196 -26.54 11.58 -22.92
C ARG A 196 -28.03 11.63 -23.29
N ASN A 197 -28.58 12.83 -23.49
CA ASN A 197 -29.99 12.98 -23.87
C ASN A 197 -30.24 12.52 -25.31
N ARG A 198 -29.29 12.75 -26.24
CA ARG A 198 -29.39 12.17 -27.59
C ARG A 198 -29.43 10.65 -27.54
N ILE A 199 -28.56 10.03 -26.74
CA ILE A 199 -28.56 8.57 -26.58
C ILE A 199 -29.89 8.10 -26.02
N ARG A 200 -30.39 8.74 -24.96
CA ARG A 200 -31.69 8.42 -24.33
C ARG A 200 -32.87 8.53 -25.30
N HIS A 201 -32.94 9.58 -26.12
CA HIS A 201 -34.12 9.85 -26.96
C HIS A 201 -34.06 9.25 -28.37
N GLN A 202 -32.86 9.07 -28.91
CA GLN A 202 -32.68 8.66 -30.31
C GLN A 202 -32.11 7.25 -30.43
N VAL A 203 -31.22 6.84 -29.53
CA VAL A 203 -30.50 5.56 -29.67
C VAL A 203 -31.16 4.45 -28.86
N VAL A 204 -31.45 4.70 -27.59
CA VAL A 204 -32.07 3.72 -26.69
C VAL A 204 -33.41 3.19 -27.23
N PRO A 205 -34.34 4.02 -27.75
CA PRO A 205 -35.61 3.52 -28.26
C PRO A 205 -35.46 2.63 -29.49
N LEU A 206 -34.48 2.93 -30.36
CA LEU A 206 -34.17 2.08 -31.51
C LEU A 206 -33.66 0.71 -31.06
N LEU A 207 -32.74 0.68 -30.08
CA LEU A 207 -32.23 -0.58 -29.53
C LEU A 207 -33.32 -1.40 -28.80
N GLN A 208 -34.23 -0.72 -28.08
CA GLN A 208 -35.36 -1.36 -27.42
C GLN A 208 -36.37 -1.92 -28.43
N ARG A 209 -36.56 -1.26 -29.58
CA ARG A 209 -37.38 -1.77 -30.67
C ARG A 209 -36.81 -3.06 -31.27
N GLU A 210 -35.49 -3.13 -31.44
CA GLU A 210 -34.81 -4.35 -31.91
C GLU A 210 -34.85 -5.47 -30.86
N ASN A 211 -34.68 -5.12 -29.59
CA ASN A 211 -34.76 -6.07 -28.49
C ASN A 211 -35.33 -5.42 -27.22
N PRO A 212 -36.60 -5.70 -26.86
CA PRO A 212 -37.22 -5.15 -25.65
C PRO A 212 -36.51 -5.52 -24.35
N LYS A 213 -35.67 -6.57 -24.36
CA LYS A 213 -34.87 -7.01 -23.21
C LYS A 213 -33.46 -6.43 -23.19
N ILE A 214 -33.13 -5.47 -24.07
CA ILE A 214 -31.76 -4.93 -24.18
C ILE A 214 -31.24 -4.36 -22.86
N THR A 215 -32.05 -3.60 -22.11
CA THR A 215 -31.65 -3.06 -20.80
C THR A 215 -31.26 -4.20 -19.84
N GLN A 216 -32.07 -5.26 -19.76
CA GLN A 216 -31.79 -6.42 -18.89
C GLN A 216 -30.51 -7.17 -19.31
N ASN A 217 -30.32 -7.33 -20.63
CA ASN A 217 -29.13 -7.98 -21.18
C ASN A 217 -27.85 -7.18 -20.87
N ILE A 218 -27.90 -5.86 -21.01
CA ILE A 218 -26.78 -4.97 -20.67
C ILE A 218 -26.50 -4.99 -19.18
N THR A 219 -27.52 -4.92 -18.32
CA THR A 219 -27.31 -5.04 -16.87
C THR A 219 -26.60 -6.35 -16.53
N ARG A 220 -27.09 -7.50 -17.04
CA ARG A 220 -26.43 -8.81 -16.82
C ARG A 220 -24.99 -8.82 -17.31
N PHE A 221 -24.73 -8.29 -18.51
CA PHE A 221 -23.38 -8.22 -19.09
C PHE A 221 -22.44 -7.37 -18.23
N THR A 222 -22.86 -6.18 -17.81
CA THR A 222 -22.03 -5.30 -16.96
C THR A 222 -21.78 -5.88 -15.58
N THR A 223 -22.75 -6.60 -14.99
CA THR A 223 -22.56 -7.32 -13.73
C THR A 223 -21.49 -8.40 -13.87
N GLN A 224 -21.57 -9.23 -14.93
CA GLN A 224 -20.58 -10.28 -15.17
C GLN A 224 -19.17 -9.70 -15.40
N LEU A 225 -19.05 -8.63 -16.19
CA LEU A 225 -17.77 -7.92 -16.36
C LEU A 225 -17.21 -7.36 -15.05
N ALA A 226 -18.07 -6.89 -14.14
CA ALA A 226 -17.63 -6.39 -12.85
C ALA A 226 -17.12 -7.52 -11.94
N GLU A 227 -17.78 -8.68 -11.94
CA GLU A 227 -17.36 -9.87 -11.21
C GLU A 227 -16.01 -10.41 -11.74
N ASP A 228 -15.87 -10.53 -13.06
CA ASP A 228 -14.63 -10.93 -13.72
C ASP A 228 -13.48 -9.97 -13.39
N GLU A 229 -13.74 -8.65 -13.37
CA GLU A 229 -12.71 -7.67 -13.01
C GLU A 229 -12.24 -7.83 -11.57
N VAL A 230 -13.15 -8.09 -10.62
CA VAL A 230 -12.76 -8.30 -9.22
C VAL A 230 -11.79 -9.47 -9.10
N TYR A 231 -12.08 -10.59 -9.75
CA TYR A 231 -11.18 -11.74 -9.77
C TYR A 231 -9.83 -11.43 -10.43
N LEU A 232 -9.85 -10.82 -11.62
CA LEU A 232 -8.62 -10.45 -12.34
C LEU A 232 -7.76 -9.44 -11.57
N GLN A 233 -8.39 -8.52 -10.85
CA GLN A 233 -7.70 -7.55 -10.00
C GLN A 233 -7.04 -8.23 -8.79
N GLN A 234 -7.71 -9.21 -8.17
CA GLN A 234 -7.13 -10.01 -7.09
C GLN A 234 -5.90 -10.79 -7.58
N GLN A 235 -6.03 -11.50 -8.71
CA GLN A 235 -4.93 -12.24 -9.34
C GLN A 235 -3.77 -11.32 -9.72
N ALA A 236 -4.05 -10.14 -10.26
CA ALA A 236 -3.01 -9.16 -10.60
C ALA A 236 -2.30 -8.59 -9.37
N THR A 237 -3.00 -8.44 -8.25
CA THR A 237 -2.42 -7.94 -6.99
C THR A 237 -1.48 -8.97 -6.37
N GLN A 238 -1.91 -10.24 -6.30
CA GLN A 238 -1.07 -11.35 -5.87
C GLN A 238 0.17 -11.50 -6.75
N LEU A 239 -0.02 -11.42 -8.07
CA LEU A 239 1.09 -11.48 -9.00
C LEU A 239 2.04 -10.29 -8.82
N PHE A 240 1.52 -9.07 -8.63
CA PHE A 240 2.34 -7.90 -8.41
C PHE A 240 3.31 -8.10 -7.23
N GLU A 241 2.82 -8.63 -6.10
CA GLU A 241 3.64 -8.93 -4.92
C GLU A 241 4.68 -10.04 -5.18
N GLU A 242 4.39 -10.98 -6.08
CA GLU A 242 5.31 -12.07 -6.45
C GLU A 242 6.47 -11.58 -7.34
N ILE A 243 6.18 -10.75 -8.35
CA ILE A 243 7.14 -10.45 -9.44
C ILE A 243 7.71 -9.03 -9.42
N VAL A 244 7.11 -8.09 -8.69
CA VAL A 244 7.59 -6.71 -8.62
C VAL A 244 8.36 -6.52 -7.32
N LEU A 245 9.67 -6.31 -7.46
CA LEU A 245 10.56 -6.06 -6.32
C LEU A 245 10.67 -4.56 -6.08
N ARG A 246 10.36 -4.12 -4.86
CA ARG A 246 10.55 -2.74 -4.43
C ARG A 246 11.99 -2.56 -3.94
N GLN A 247 12.74 -1.64 -4.55
CA GLN A 247 14.11 -1.34 -4.13
C GLN A 247 14.17 -0.22 -3.09
N ASP A 248 13.32 0.80 -3.22
CA ASP A 248 13.16 1.89 -2.25
C ASP A 248 11.75 2.50 -2.34
N ALA A 249 11.52 3.63 -1.66
CA ALA A 249 10.22 4.30 -1.66
C ALA A 249 9.69 4.63 -3.09
N LYS A 250 10.59 4.87 -4.05
CA LYS A 250 10.34 5.37 -5.41
C LYS A 250 11.09 4.59 -6.50
N SER A 251 11.54 3.37 -6.20
CA SER A 251 12.26 2.52 -7.15
C SER A 251 11.71 1.09 -7.12
N PHE A 252 11.42 0.57 -8.30
CA PHE A 252 10.86 -0.77 -8.53
C PHE A 252 11.65 -1.47 -9.63
N CYS A 253 11.78 -2.80 -9.52
CA CYS A 253 12.33 -3.62 -10.57
C CYS A 253 11.49 -4.88 -10.82
N ILE A 254 11.55 -5.38 -12.05
CA ILE A 254 10.76 -6.52 -12.52
C ILE A 254 11.68 -7.43 -13.34
N GLU A 255 11.68 -8.72 -13.04
CA GLU A 255 12.35 -9.74 -13.85
C GLU A 255 11.51 -10.01 -15.12
N ILE A 256 12.10 -9.74 -16.29
CA ILE A 256 11.37 -9.66 -17.56
C ILE A 256 10.88 -11.04 -18.01
N LEU A 257 11.66 -12.10 -17.79
CA LEU A 257 11.34 -13.43 -18.30
C LEU A 257 10.17 -14.05 -17.53
N GLU A 258 10.19 -13.97 -16.20
CA GLU A 258 9.12 -14.36 -15.28
C GLU A 258 7.87 -13.54 -15.54
N PHE A 259 7.98 -12.22 -15.70
CA PHE A 259 6.84 -11.37 -16.08
C PHE A 259 6.19 -11.84 -17.39
N LYS A 260 7.00 -12.15 -18.41
CA LYS A 260 6.51 -12.56 -19.73
C LYS A 260 5.86 -13.93 -19.77
N LYS A 261 6.18 -14.83 -18.83
CA LYS A 261 5.50 -16.14 -18.70
C LYS A 261 4.05 -15.99 -18.26
N LYS A 262 3.69 -14.87 -17.61
CA LYS A 262 2.35 -14.64 -17.07
C LYS A 262 1.37 -14.25 -18.19
N PRO A 263 0.05 -14.51 -18.06
CA PRO A 263 -0.93 -14.11 -19.06
C PRO A 263 -0.93 -12.60 -19.37
N VAL A 264 -1.07 -12.23 -20.64
CA VAL A 264 -1.06 -10.82 -21.11
C VAL A 264 -2.10 -9.95 -20.38
N ALA A 265 -3.25 -10.52 -20.04
CA ALA A 265 -4.29 -9.82 -19.28
C ALA A 265 -3.83 -9.41 -17.86
N LEU A 266 -2.98 -10.22 -17.23
CA LEU A 266 -2.38 -9.94 -15.93
C LEU A 266 -1.17 -9.01 -16.07
N GLN A 267 -0.32 -9.21 -17.09
CA GLN A 267 0.80 -8.30 -17.38
C GLN A 267 0.35 -6.83 -17.46
N ARG A 268 -0.71 -6.55 -18.22
CA ARG A 268 -1.28 -5.19 -18.33
C ARG A 268 -1.75 -4.64 -16.99
N ARG A 269 -2.39 -5.47 -16.15
CA ARG A 269 -2.89 -5.07 -14.84
C ARG A 269 -1.78 -4.84 -13.82
N VAL A 270 -0.75 -5.66 -13.82
CA VAL A 270 0.45 -5.47 -13.00
C VAL A 270 1.13 -4.14 -13.33
N VAL A 271 1.25 -3.80 -14.62
CA VAL A 271 1.81 -2.50 -15.02
C VAL A 271 0.92 -1.33 -14.60
N LEU A 272 -0.41 -1.46 -14.68
CA LEU A 272 -1.33 -0.45 -14.16
C LEU A 272 -1.23 -0.28 -12.64
N LEU A 273 -1.09 -1.38 -11.90
CA LEU A 273 -0.85 -1.38 -10.45
C LEU A 273 0.47 -0.68 -10.13
N LEU A 274 1.54 -1.01 -10.84
CA LEU A 274 2.85 -0.38 -10.71
C LEU A 274 2.77 1.13 -10.89
N LEU A 275 2.11 1.60 -11.97
CA LEU A 275 1.89 3.02 -12.19
C LEU A 275 1.06 3.62 -11.06
N SER A 276 0.03 2.94 -10.57
CA SER A 276 -0.78 3.43 -9.45
C SER A 276 0.05 3.64 -8.17
N TYR A 277 0.98 2.74 -7.87
CA TYR A 277 1.89 2.87 -6.73
C TYR A 277 2.93 3.96 -6.93
N LEU A 278 3.52 4.07 -8.13
CA LEU A 278 4.48 5.11 -8.48
C LEU A 278 3.92 6.52 -8.33
N TYR A 279 2.61 6.69 -8.53
CA TYR A 279 1.94 7.99 -8.48
C TYR A 279 1.00 8.14 -7.30
N GLU A 280 1.14 7.33 -6.24
CA GLU A 280 0.34 7.46 -5.00
C GLU A 280 -1.17 7.49 -5.29
N HIS A 281 -1.63 6.64 -6.20
CA HIS A 281 -3.02 6.53 -6.66
C HIS A 281 -3.61 7.81 -7.31
N HIS A 282 -2.77 8.76 -7.72
CA HIS A 282 -3.21 9.88 -8.54
C HIS A 282 -3.53 9.42 -9.98
N LEU A 283 -4.54 10.04 -10.60
CA LEU A 283 -4.90 9.80 -12.00
C LEU A 283 -3.74 10.19 -12.92
N VAL A 284 -3.24 9.21 -13.68
CA VAL A 284 -2.25 9.41 -14.74
C VAL A 284 -2.98 9.48 -16.07
N ALA A 285 -2.83 10.60 -16.79
CA ALA A 285 -3.32 10.70 -18.15
C ALA A 285 -2.60 9.69 -19.06
N ASN A 286 -3.31 9.10 -20.03
CA ASN A 286 -2.78 8.17 -21.03
C ASN A 286 -2.14 6.89 -20.45
N SER A 287 -2.72 6.34 -19.36
CA SER A 287 -2.22 5.12 -18.72
C SER A 287 -2.05 3.94 -19.70
N GLN A 288 -2.94 3.80 -20.70
CA GLN A 288 -2.84 2.74 -21.72
C GLN A 288 -1.60 2.89 -22.61
N ALA A 289 -1.25 4.13 -23.00
CA ALA A 289 -0.04 4.38 -23.78
C ALA A 289 1.22 4.06 -22.96
N LEU A 290 1.24 4.46 -21.68
CA LEU A 290 2.34 4.13 -20.77
C LEU A 290 2.49 2.61 -20.54
N VAL A 291 1.38 1.89 -20.43
CA VAL A 291 1.40 0.42 -20.35
C VAL A 291 2.01 -0.17 -21.63
N ALA A 292 1.60 0.31 -22.80
CA ALA A 292 2.15 -0.14 -24.07
C ALA A 292 3.66 0.14 -24.17
N ASP A 293 4.10 1.35 -23.79
CA ASP A 293 5.51 1.75 -23.80
C ASP A 293 6.37 0.87 -22.88
N LEU A 294 5.89 0.56 -21.68
CA LEU A 294 6.59 -0.30 -20.73
C LEU A 294 6.68 -1.75 -21.21
N LEU A 295 5.58 -2.30 -21.76
CA LEU A 295 5.59 -3.64 -22.34
C LEU A 295 6.53 -3.70 -23.56
N GLN A 296 6.51 -2.69 -24.43
CA GLN A 296 7.41 -2.61 -25.57
C GLN A 296 8.87 -2.51 -25.14
N LEU A 297 9.17 -1.78 -24.06
CA LEU A 297 10.52 -1.71 -23.50
C LEU A 297 11.02 -3.09 -23.05
N MET A 298 10.14 -3.90 -22.44
CA MET A 298 10.44 -5.30 -22.07
C MET A 298 10.66 -6.22 -23.30
N ASP A 299 10.20 -5.84 -24.49
CA ASP A 299 10.41 -6.59 -25.74
C ASP A 299 11.74 -6.28 -26.44
N THR A 300 12.45 -5.22 -26.03
CA THR A 300 13.67 -4.80 -26.72
C THR A 300 14.89 -5.62 -26.32
N GLU A 301 15.58 -6.24 -27.29
CA GLU A 301 16.78 -7.08 -27.03
C GLU A 301 18.11 -6.34 -27.20
N THR A 302 18.11 -5.14 -27.81
CA THR A 302 19.33 -4.38 -28.10
C THR A 302 19.19 -2.90 -27.75
N GLY A 303 20.24 -2.35 -27.11
CA GLY A 303 20.41 -0.93 -26.82
C GLY A 303 19.97 -0.47 -25.42
N ASN A 304 20.56 0.63 -24.94
CA ASN A 304 20.14 1.35 -23.72
C ASN A 304 18.83 2.11 -23.97
N LYS A 305 17.74 1.40 -24.25
CA LYS A 305 16.43 2.03 -24.39
C LYS A 305 15.88 2.37 -23.00
N GLN A 306 15.35 3.58 -22.90
CA GLN A 306 14.69 4.11 -21.72
C GLN A 306 13.39 4.78 -22.14
N CYS A 307 12.38 4.72 -21.28
CA CYS A 307 11.12 5.42 -21.41
C CYS A 307 11.01 6.45 -20.29
N ASN A 308 10.67 7.69 -20.64
CA ASN A 308 10.39 8.72 -19.65
C ASN A 308 8.95 8.57 -19.17
N LEU A 309 8.78 8.47 -17.86
CA LEU A 309 7.48 8.41 -17.22
C LEU A 309 7.14 9.78 -16.59
N PRO A 310 5.86 10.10 -16.38
CA PRO A 310 5.44 11.31 -15.68
C PRO A 310 6.15 11.54 -14.32
N ARG A 311 6.12 12.79 -13.83
CA ARG A 311 6.69 13.21 -12.52
C ARG A 311 8.17 12.87 -12.32
N GLY A 312 8.94 12.81 -13.41
CA GLY A 312 10.39 12.61 -13.37
C GLY A 312 10.80 11.15 -13.14
N PHE A 313 9.89 10.19 -13.30
CA PHE A 313 10.28 8.77 -13.30
C PHE A 313 10.88 8.38 -14.65
N ILE A 314 11.81 7.42 -14.63
CA ILE A 314 12.36 6.80 -15.82
C ILE A 314 12.25 5.29 -15.70
N ALA A 315 11.92 4.64 -16.81
CA ALA A 315 11.97 3.19 -16.94
C ALA A 315 13.10 2.82 -17.90
N TYR A 316 13.93 1.85 -17.55
CA TYR A 316 14.98 1.36 -18.44
C TYR A 316 15.19 -0.14 -18.26
N ARG A 317 15.57 -0.80 -19.35
CA ARG A 317 15.95 -2.21 -19.33
C ARG A 317 17.44 -2.33 -19.06
N ALA A 318 17.83 -3.19 -18.14
CA ALA A 318 19.21 -3.63 -17.98
C ALA A 318 19.25 -5.16 -17.90
N TYR A 319 19.83 -5.78 -18.93
CA TYR A 319 19.88 -7.23 -19.10
C TYR A 319 18.47 -7.88 -19.08
N HIS A 320 18.17 -8.70 -18.08
CA HIS A 320 16.92 -9.43 -17.89
C HIS A 320 15.95 -8.70 -16.93
N MET A 321 16.31 -7.51 -16.46
CA MET A 321 15.52 -6.72 -15.51
C MET A 321 15.01 -5.43 -16.16
N LEU A 322 13.78 -5.06 -15.80
CA LEU A 322 13.25 -3.71 -16.00
C LEU A 322 13.40 -2.94 -14.68
N TYR A 323 13.93 -1.72 -14.74
CA TYR A 323 14.05 -0.82 -13.60
C TYR A 323 13.19 0.42 -13.83
N ILE A 324 12.51 0.88 -12.78
CA ILE A 324 11.74 2.12 -12.79
C ILE A 324 12.09 2.91 -11.54
N GLN A 325 12.58 4.13 -11.70
CA GLN A 325 13.04 4.97 -10.58
C GLN A 325 12.82 6.45 -10.85
N GLN A 326 12.70 7.27 -9.80
CA GLN A 326 12.65 8.72 -9.95
C GLN A 326 14.05 9.27 -10.27
N GLN A 327 14.18 10.10 -11.30
CA GLN A 327 15.40 10.87 -11.51
C GLN A 327 15.56 11.90 -10.39
N ASN A 328 16.58 11.70 -9.55
CA ASN A 328 17.05 12.78 -8.69
C ASN A 328 17.84 13.79 -9.54
N PRO A 329 17.52 15.09 -9.47
CA PRO A 329 18.36 16.11 -10.08
C PRO A 329 19.75 16.08 -9.43
N LYS A 330 20.77 15.71 -10.21
CA LYS A 330 22.17 15.63 -9.77
C LYS A 330 22.69 17.04 -9.41
N ASN A 331 22.72 17.38 -8.12
CA ASN A 331 23.50 18.50 -7.60
C ASN A 331 24.81 17.96 -7.03
N TYR A 332 25.96 18.33 -7.60
CA TYR A 332 27.26 17.95 -7.05
C TYR A 332 28.19 19.15 -6.89
N GLU A 333 28.63 19.37 -5.66
CA GLU A 333 29.78 20.22 -5.34
C GLU A 333 31.06 19.68 -5.97
N LYS A 334 31.90 20.58 -6.49
CA LYS A 334 33.18 20.25 -7.10
C LYS A 334 34.22 19.91 -6.02
N ASN A 335 34.86 18.74 -6.17
CA ASN A 335 36.09 18.29 -5.52
C ASN A 335 36.08 18.30 -3.98
N LYS A 336 35.79 17.14 -3.36
CA LYS A 336 35.91 16.94 -1.90
C LYS A 336 37.33 16.49 -1.54
N LYS A 337 37.91 17.01 -0.45
CA LYS A 337 39.25 16.64 0.04
C LYS A 337 39.17 15.42 0.97
N LEU A 338 40.08 14.45 0.82
CA LEU A 338 40.26 13.40 1.84
C LEU A 338 41.08 13.94 2.99
N GLN A 339 40.59 13.75 4.21
CA GLN A 339 41.34 14.03 5.43
C GLN A 339 42.21 12.84 5.80
N PHE A 340 43.35 13.13 6.45
CA PHE A 340 44.27 12.12 6.91
C PHE A 340 43.73 11.42 8.16
N ASN A 341 43.86 10.09 8.22
CA ASN A 341 43.33 9.22 9.28
C ASN A 341 41.81 9.23 9.49
N GLU A 342 41.04 9.76 8.54
CA GLU A 342 39.57 9.76 8.58
C GLU A 342 39.00 8.92 7.44
N TRP A 343 37.85 8.29 7.68
CA TRP A 343 37.10 7.60 6.64
C TRP A 343 36.26 8.59 5.84
N PHE A 344 36.41 8.52 4.53
CA PHE A 344 35.61 9.28 3.57
C PHE A 344 34.59 8.35 2.91
N TYR A 345 33.32 8.74 2.98
CA TYR A 345 32.18 7.96 2.50
C TYR A 345 31.70 8.51 1.17
N CYS A 346 31.77 7.68 0.13
CA CYS A 346 31.26 8.03 -1.20
C CYS A 346 29.80 7.57 -1.32
N GLU A 347 28.98 8.33 -2.06
CA GLU A 347 27.55 8.02 -2.28
C GLU A 347 27.30 6.69 -2.98
N ASN A 348 28.30 6.14 -3.66
CA ASN A 348 28.21 4.85 -4.33
C ASN A 348 28.60 3.67 -3.42
N GLY A 349 28.72 3.88 -2.10
CA GLY A 349 29.07 2.86 -1.10
C GLY A 349 30.57 2.65 -0.89
N VAL A 350 31.45 3.28 -1.68
CA VAL A 350 32.91 3.14 -1.52
C VAL A 350 33.41 3.96 -0.34
N ARG A 351 34.23 3.33 0.52
CA ARG A 351 34.84 3.98 1.69
C ARG A 351 36.36 4.05 1.51
N LEU A 352 36.94 5.21 1.81
CA LEU A 352 38.36 5.51 1.59
C LEU A 352 39.01 6.06 2.85
N CYS A 353 40.21 5.62 3.19
CA CYS A 353 40.98 6.19 4.29
C CYS A 353 42.46 6.28 3.91
N VAL A 354 43.08 7.44 4.10
CA VAL A 354 44.52 7.65 3.90
C VAL A 354 45.20 7.69 5.26
N THR A 355 46.17 6.81 5.49
CA THR A 355 46.83 6.62 6.80
C THR A 355 48.30 6.24 6.62
N MET A 356 49.10 6.33 7.67
CA MET A 356 50.38 5.60 7.73
C MET A 356 50.13 4.08 7.68
N PRO A 357 51.07 3.29 7.13
CA PRO A 357 51.02 1.83 7.18
C PRO A 357 50.90 1.34 8.63
N ARG A 358 49.79 0.66 8.92
CA ARG A 358 49.47 0.05 10.22
C ARG A 358 48.70 -1.24 9.98
N ASP A 359 48.68 -2.12 10.97
CA ASP A 359 47.79 -3.29 10.93
C ASP A 359 46.34 -2.84 11.12
N ILE A 360 45.48 -3.25 10.20
CA ILE A 360 44.07 -2.90 10.17
C ILE A 360 43.26 -4.19 10.18
N SER A 361 42.37 -4.34 11.16
CA SER A 361 41.58 -5.55 11.41
C SER A 361 40.40 -5.76 10.45
N TYR A 362 40.18 -4.86 9.47
CA TYR A 362 39.01 -4.86 8.58
C TYR A 362 39.35 -5.41 7.18
N GLU A 363 38.35 -5.94 6.46
CA GLU A 363 38.42 -6.42 5.07
C GLU A 363 38.61 -5.29 4.03
N ALA A 364 39.53 -4.36 4.26
CA ALA A 364 39.86 -3.29 3.31
C ALA A 364 41.00 -3.71 2.37
N LYS A 365 40.84 -3.47 1.06
CA LYS A 365 41.96 -3.56 0.11
C LYS A 365 42.98 -2.46 0.45
N ARG A 366 44.25 -2.83 0.53
CA ARG A 366 45.36 -1.95 0.97
C ARG A 366 46.22 -1.57 -0.23
N TYR A 367 46.42 -0.27 -0.41
CA TYR A 367 47.26 0.28 -1.47
C TYR A 367 48.34 1.17 -0.87
N TYR A 368 49.60 0.74 -0.92
CA TYR A 368 50.76 1.48 -0.45
C TYR A 368 51.27 2.45 -1.52
N PHE A 369 51.73 3.62 -1.10
CA PHE A 369 52.29 4.65 -1.99
C PHE A 369 53.36 5.48 -1.28
N ASN A 370 54.18 6.17 -2.08
CA ASN A 370 55.16 7.14 -1.61
C ASN A 370 54.59 8.56 -1.67
N SER A 371 54.46 9.21 -0.52
CA SER A 371 53.86 10.54 -0.36
C SER A 371 54.65 11.65 -1.07
N GLN A 372 55.96 11.50 -1.27
CA GLN A 372 56.80 12.49 -1.94
C GLN A 372 56.57 12.54 -3.46
N LYS A 373 55.97 11.50 -4.04
CA LYS A 373 55.64 11.42 -5.47
C LYS A 373 54.25 11.93 -5.81
N LEU A 374 53.44 12.25 -4.80
CA LEU A 374 52.04 12.64 -4.95
C LEU A 374 51.75 13.92 -4.15
N GLN A 375 50.89 14.77 -4.69
CA GLN A 375 50.33 15.92 -4.00
C GLN A 375 49.17 15.50 -3.09
N LEU A 376 49.31 15.77 -1.79
CA LEU A 376 48.27 15.61 -0.75
C LEU A 376 47.69 16.99 -0.34
N PRO A 377 46.44 17.05 0.17
CA PRO A 377 45.48 15.96 0.32
C PRO A 377 44.91 15.53 -1.05
N PHE A 378 44.50 14.26 -1.15
CA PHE A 378 43.80 13.80 -2.35
C PHE A 378 42.43 14.46 -2.48
N LEU A 379 41.97 14.57 -3.72
CA LEU A 379 40.63 15.06 -4.06
C LEU A 379 39.79 13.92 -4.64
N ILE A 380 38.49 13.94 -4.35
CA ILE A 380 37.49 13.05 -4.95
C ILE A 380 36.51 13.87 -5.76
N ARG A 381 36.24 13.40 -6.97
CA ARG A 381 35.15 13.88 -7.83
C ARG A 381 34.58 12.78 -8.70
N GLN A 382 33.51 13.10 -9.41
CA GLN A 382 33.01 12.28 -10.51
C GLN A 382 33.93 12.37 -11.74
N ARG A 383 33.79 11.40 -12.63
CA ARG A 383 34.55 11.34 -13.88
C ARG A 383 34.17 12.49 -14.81
N LEU A 384 35.18 13.13 -15.41
CA LEU A 384 35.03 14.11 -16.48
C LEU A 384 35.36 13.48 -17.84
N GLN A 385 34.78 14.04 -18.89
CA GLN A 385 35.10 13.62 -20.25
C GLN A 385 36.57 13.88 -20.54
N GLY A 386 37.27 12.84 -21.02
CA GLY A 386 38.68 12.93 -21.36
C GLY A 386 39.64 12.52 -20.25
N ASP A 387 39.17 12.22 -19.04
CA ASP A 387 40.03 11.74 -17.96
C ASP A 387 40.85 10.50 -18.38
N ARG A 388 42.14 10.49 -18.00
CA ARG A 388 43.08 9.41 -18.30
C ARG A 388 43.87 9.03 -17.06
N MET A 389 44.19 7.76 -16.94
CA MET A 389 45.00 7.21 -15.85
C MET A 389 46.09 6.29 -16.41
N ILE A 390 47.28 6.31 -15.80
CA ILE A 390 48.39 5.40 -16.13
C ILE A 390 48.34 4.20 -15.18
N LEU A 391 48.29 2.99 -15.75
CA LEU A 391 48.21 1.74 -14.99
C LEU A 391 49.60 1.11 -14.83
N GLN A 392 49.77 0.32 -13.77
CA GLN A 392 50.99 -0.45 -13.55
C GLN A 392 51.29 -1.36 -14.76
N GLY A 393 52.53 -1.31 -15.27
CA GLY A 393 52.98 -2.10 -16.42
C GLY A 393 52.69 -1.52 -17.81
N MET A 394 52.05 -0.34 -17.91
CA MET A 394 51.77 0.32 -19.20
C MET A 394 52.70 1.52 -19.43
N LYS A 395 53.22 1.67 -20.67
CA LYS A 395 54.02 2.84 -21.09
C LYS A 395 53.20 4.09 -21.45
N GLY A 396 51.87 4.07 -21.28
CA GLY A 396 50.99 5.18 -21.68
C GLY A 396 49.67 5.23 -20.91
N SER A 397 48.97 6.37 -21.01
CA SER A 397 47.73 6.62 -20.26
C SER A 397 46.48 6.09 -20.99
N LYS A 398 45.57 5.49 -20.22
CA LYS A 398 44.31 4.91 -20.70
C LYS A 398 43.12 5.81 -20.34
N ARG A 399 42.20 6.01 -21.29
CA ARG A 399 40.95 6.77 -21.02
C ARG A 399 40.08 5.99 -20.04
N LEU A 400 39.51 6.66 -19.05
CA LEU A 400 38.63 6.02 -18.07
C LEU A 400 37.38 5.39 -18.69
N SER A 401 36.87 5.93 -19.80
CA SER A 401 35.76 5.29 -20.54
C SER A 401 36.11 3.92 -21.09
N ARG A 402 37.32 3.75 -21.64
CA ARG A 402 37.82 2.45 -22.10
C ARG A 402 38.09 1.53 -20.91
N LEU A 403 38.67 2.08 -19.83
CA LEU A 403 38.94 1.32 -18.60
C LEU A 403 37.66 0.69 -18.03
N PHE A 404 36.58 1.46 -17.92
CA PHE A 404 35.30 0.94 -17.40
C PHE A 404 34.66 -0.11 -18.29
N ILE A 405 34.83 -0.02 -19.61
CA ILE A 405 34.39 -1.07 -20.53
C ILE A 405 35.19 -2.35 -20.30
N ASP A 406 36.51 -2.25 -20.22
CA ASP A 406 37.39 -3.40 -20.06
C ASP A 406 37.21 -4.08 -18.67
N CYS A 407 36.95 -3.28 -17.64
CA CYS A 407 36.59 -3.75 -16.30
C CYS A 407 35.10 -4.11 -16.14
N LYS A 408 34.31 -4.11 -17.24
CA LYS A 408 32.87 -4.46 -17.28
C LYS A 408 31.98 -3.68 -16.30
N VAL A 409 32.34 -2.44 -15.98
CA VAL A 409 31.52 -1.56 -15.12
C VAL A 409 30.21 -1.21 -15.85
N PRO A 410 29.02 -1.45 -15.26
CA PRO A 410 27.72 -1.14 -15.86
C PRO A 410 27.58 0.33 -16.24
N ALA A 411 26.92 0.63 -17.37
CA ALA A 411 26.88 1.99 -17.93
C ALA A 411 26.29 3.04 -16.97
N HIS A 412 25.28 2.67 -16.17
CA HIS A 412 24.61 3.56 -15.23
C HIS A 412 25.45 3.85 -13.97
N GLU A 413 26.41 2.98 -13.63
CA GLU A 413 27.28 3.16 -12.46
C GLU A 413 28.53 3.99 -12.77
N ARG A 414 28.93 4.06 -14.04
CA ARG A 414 30.21 4.70 -14.47
C ARG A 414 30.36 6.14 -14.02
N ASP A 415 29.27 6.90 -14.02
CA ASP A 415 29.29 8.31 -13.60
C ASP A 415 29.36 8.48 -12.08
N ASN A 416 29.00 7.43 -11.33
CA ASN A 416 29.00 7.41 -9.88
C ASN A 416 30.29 6.82 -9.30
N VAL A 417 31.22 6.32 -10.12
CA VAL A 417 32.53 5.85 -9.66
C VAL A 417 33.38 7.03 -9.15
N PRO A 418 33.83 7.02 -7.89
CA PRO A 418 34.67 8.07 -7.34
C PRO A 418 36.05 8.04 -8.00
N ILE A 419 36.46 9.20 -8.52
CA ILE A 419 37.77 9.40 -9.12
C ILE A 419 38.66 10.11 -8.11
N LEU A 420 39.78 9.47 -7.78
CA LEU A 420 40.80 9.99 -6.87
C LEU A 420 41.84 10.79 -7.64
N LEU A 421 42.14 11.99 -7.16
CA LEU A 421 43.13 12.89 -7.74
C LEU A 421 44.24 13.26 -6.76
N SER A 422 45.42 13.43 -7.33
CA SER A 422 46.56 14.08 -6.70
C SER A 422 46.87 15.35 -7.48
N GLY A 423 46.52 16.51 -6.92
CA GLY A 423 46.42 17.74 -7.71
C GLY A 423 45.40 17.59 -8.83
N ASP A 424 45.85 17.71 -10.09
CA ASP A 424 45.05 17.52 -11.29
C ASP A 424 45.21 16.13 -11.93
N GLU A 425 46.15 15.30 -11.44
CA GLU A 425 46.39 13.96 -11.98
C GLU A 425 45.35 12.97 -11.44
N VAL A 426 44.75 12.18 -12.33
CA VAL A 426 43.86 11.08 -11.94
C VAL A 426 44.69 9.85 -11.55
N ILE A 427 44.63 9.50 -10.27
CA ILE A 427 45.46 8.46 -9.66
C ILE A 427 44.65 7.21 -9.25
N GLY A 428 43.32 7.23 -9.34
CA GLY A 428 42.50 6.06 -9.08
C GLY A 428 41.05 6.19 -9.54
N ALA A 429 40.47 5.08 -9.99
CA ALA A 429 39.02 4.87 -10.03
C ALA A 429 38.65 3.93 -8.89
N CYS A 430 38.19 4.49 -7.77
CA CYS A 430 38.05 3.79 -6.51
C CYS A 430 37.04 2.64 -6.62
N GLY A 431 37.41 1.45 -6.12
CA GLY A 431 36.63 0.23 -6.25
C GLY A 431 36.70 -0.46 -7.63
N VAL A 432 37.42 0.12 -8.60
CA VAL A 432 37.61 -0.47 -9.94
C VAL A 432 39.08 -0.75 -10.21
N ARG A 433 39.94 0.28 -10.19
CA ARG A 433 41.38 0.13 -10.46
C ARG A 433 42.19 1.35 -10.01
N MET A 434 43.37 1.11 -9.45
CA MET A 434 44.32 2.15 -9.06
C MET A 434 45.41 2.37 -10.11
N SER A 435 46.02 3.57 -10.10
CA SER A 435 47.16 3.91 -10.97
C SER A 435 48.45 3.20 -10.54
N TYR A 436 49.49 3.34 -11.36
CA TYR A 436 50.83 2.78 -11.11
C TYR A 436 51.52 3.29 -9.82
N HIS A 437 51.04 4.40 -9.26
CA HIS A 437 51.55 4.97 -8.01
C HIS A 437 51.27 4.08 -6.79
N PHE A 438 50.28 3.20 -6.90
CA PHE A 438 49.83 2.32 -5.82
C PHE A 438 50.35 0.88 -5.98
N SER A 439 50.55 0.20 -4.84
CA SER A 439 51.01 -1.18 -4.76
C SER A 439 50.22 -1.94 -3.70
N GLU A 440 49.82 -3.19 -3.94
CA GLU A 440 49.16 -4.01 -2.91
C GLU A 440 50.15 -4.57 -1.87
N GLN A 441 51.43 -4.66 -2.24
CA GLN A 441 52.54 -4.99 -1.33
C GLN A 441 53.38 -3.75 -1.05
N ARG A 442 53.73 -3.55 0.23
CA ARG A 442 54.51 -2.40 0.69
C ARG A 442 55.96 -2.49 0.18
N ARG A 443 56.43 -1.46 -0.51
CA ARG A 443 57.82 -1.33 -0.95
C ARG A 443 58.62 -0.56 0.10
N SER A 444 59.95 -0.66 0.05
CA SER A 444 60.84 0.09 0.95
C SER A 444 60.69 1.61 0.84
N THR A 445 60.20 2.09 -0.31
CA THR A 445 59.96 3.51 -0.58
C THR A 445 58.59 4.00 -0.14
N ASP A 446 57.68 3.12 0.29
CA ASP A 446 56.30 3.50 0.59
C ASP A 446 56.14 3.87 2.08
N ASP A 447 55.74 5.11 2.32
CA ASP A 447 55.55 5.72 3.63
C ASP A 447 54.06 5.90 3.99
N MET A 448 53.15 5.77 3.03
CA MET A 448 51.70 5.96 3.21
C MET A 448 50.89 4.77 2.69
N MET A 449 49.63 4.68 3.12
CA MET A 449 48.66 3.65 2.74
C MET A 449 47.29 4.26 2.49
N LEU A 450 46.63 3.84 1.41
CA LEU A 450 45.23 4.08 1.09
C LEU A 450 44.44 2.78 1.30
N CYS A 451 43.44 2.82 2.17
CA CYS A 451 42.49 1.75 2.38
C CYS A 451 41.23 1.99 1.55
N VAL A 452 40.75 0.95 0.89
CA VAL A 452 39.57 1.00 0.03
C VAL A 452 38.65 -0.16 0.37
N ILE A 453 37.41 0.16 0.70
CA ILE A 453 36.32 -0.81 0.83
C ILE A 453 35.40 -0.58 -0.36
N SER A 454 35.10 -1.66 -1.11
CA SER A 454 34.38 -1.62 -2.38
C SER A 454 33.27 -2.66 -2.44
N LYS A 455 32.25 -2.38 -3.25
CA LYS A 455 31.04 -3.20 -3.43
C LYS A 455 31.21 -4.70 -3.68
N GLU A 456 32.39 -5.19 -4.07
CA GLU A 456 32.64 -6.64 -4.20
C GLU A 456 32.54 -7.42 -2.87
N VAL A 457 32.35 -6.72 -1.74
CA VAL A 457 32.10 -7.30 -0.41
C VAL A 457 30.59 -7.22 -0.02
N GLU A 458 29.70 -6.75 -0.90
CA GLU A 458 28.32 -6.34 -0.58
C GLU A 458 27.30 -7.43 -0.22
N ALA A 459 27.68 -8.70 -0.10
CA ALA A 459 26.78 -9.65 0.54
C ALA A 459 26.65 -9.37 2.06
N SER A 460 27.65 -8.73 2.69
CA SER A 460 27.62 -8.38 4.12
C SER A 460 27.22 -6.93 4.42
N GLU A 461 27.59 -5.94 3.60
CA GLU A 461 27.44 -4.53 4.00
C GLU A 461 26.03 -3.91 3.81
N LYS A 462 25.17 -4.41 2.90
CA LYS A 462 23.75 -3.96 2.88
C LYS A 462 23.01 -4.39 4.14
N PHE A 463 23.35 -5.57 4.65
CA PHE A 463 22.89 -6.03 5.95
C PHE A 463 23.50 -5.17 7.06
N GLU A 464 24.74 -4.69 6.95
CA GLU A 464 25.35 -3.85 7.99
C GLU A 464 24.83 -2.41 8.01
N GLU A 465 24.53 -1.74 6.89
CA GLU A 465 23.97 -0.38 6.92
C GLU A 465 22.50 -0.35 7.39
N GLU A 466 21.68 -1.31 6.95
CA GLU A 466 20.33 -1.50 7.51
C GLU A 466 20.40 -2.01 8.96
N SER A 467 21.32 -2.92 9.30
CA SER A 467 21.55 -3.33 10.70
C SER A 467 22.10 -2.20 11.56
N LEU A 468 22.92 -1.28 11.03
CA LEU A 468 23.44 -0.11 11.73
C LEU A 468 22.33 0.91 11.96
N MET A 469 21.44 1.13 10.98
CA MET A 469 20.24 1.95 11.19
C MET A 469 19.29 1.32 12.20
N ILE A 470 19.02 0.01 12.08
CA ILE A 470 18.20 -0.75 13.04
C ILE A 470 18.82 -0.72 14.45
N GLN A 471 20.14 -0.92 14.57
CA GLN A 471 20.85 -0.84 15.86
C GLN A 471 20.84 0.57 16.43
N ASN A 472 20.87 1.61 15.59
CA ASN A 472 20.78 3.01 16.02
C ASN A 472 19.39 3.38 16.56
N ASP A 473 18.33 2.65 16.22
CA ASP A 473 16.98 2.90 16.73
C ASP A 473 16.75 2.28 18.12
N ILE A 474 17.63 1.37 18.55
CA ILE A 474 17.57 0.72 19.87
C ILE A 474 18.30 1.57 20.91
N GLU A 475 17.60 1.90 21.99
CA GLU A 475 18.16 2.63 23.13
C GLU A 475 19.11 1.75 23.94
N LYS A 476 18.67 0.53 24.25
CA LYS A 476 19.46 -0.49 24.93
C LYS A 476 18.88 -1.88 24.71
N VAL A 477 19.76 -2.88 24.65
CA VAL A 477 19.36 -4.30 24.73
C VAL A 477 19.07 -4.64 26.19
N ILE A 478 17.92 -5.27 26.45
CA ILE A 478 17.50 -5.66 27.81
C ILE A 478 17.54 -7.17 28.03
N ILE A 479 17.44 -7.98 26.96
CA ILE A 479 17.59 -9.43 27.00
C ILE A 479 18.39 -9.85 25.77
N SER A 480 19.53 -10.49 25.96
CA SER A 480 20.39 -10.96 24.86
C SER A 480 19.87 -12.25 24.21
N GLU A 481 20.42 -12.58 23.04
CA GLU A 481 20.10 -13.84 22.34
C GLU A 481 20.45 -15.07 23.19
N GLU A 482 21.57 -15.04 23.91
CA GLU A 482 21.98 -16.15 24.79
C GLU A 482 21.01 -16.33 25.96
N GLN A 483 20.53 -15.22 26.55
CA GLN A 483 19.55 -15.26 27.63
C GLN A 483 18.21 -15.81 27.14
N LEU A 484 17.79 -15.44 25.92
CA LEU A 484 16.58 -15.97 25.28
C LEU A 484 16.69 -17.48 25.06
N ASP A 485 17.77 -17.96 24.45
CA ASP A 485 17.95 -19.40 24.18
C ASP A 485 18.05 -20.22 25.48
N GLU A 486 18.74 -19.70 26.51
CA GLU A 486 18.80 -20.34 27.83
C GLU A 486 17.41 -20.43 28.46
N ARG A 487 16.67 -19.32 28.51
CA ARG A 487 15.34 -19.31 29.13
C ARG A 487 14.34 -20.17 28.38
N VAL A 488 14.32 -20.14 27.05
CA VAL A 488 13.44 -20.98 26.24
C VAL A 488 13.73 -22.46 26.46
N ARG A 489 15.00 -22.85 26.67
CA ARG A 489 15.37 -24.22 27.02
C ARG A 489 14.80 -24.64 28.38
N GLU A 490 14.86 -23.77 29.38
CA GLU A 490 14.27 -24.02 30.70
C GLU A 490 12.74 -24.19 30.60
N LEU A 491 12.06 -23.28 29.90
CA LEU A 491 10.60 -23.33 29.71
C LEU A 491 10.18 -24.59 28.95
N GLY A 492 10.94 -24.98 27.92
CA GLY A 492 10.69 -26.21 27.17
C GLY A 492 10.81 -27.46 28.05
N ALA A 493 11.81 -27.50 28.94
CA ALA A 493 11.98 -28.60 29.89
C ALA A 493 10.86 -28.66 30.93
N GLU A 494 10.41 -27.51 31.46
CA GLU A 494 9.30 -27.42 32.40
C GLU A 494 7.99 -27.94 31.77
N LEU A 495 7.66 -27.46 30.57
CA LEU A 495 6.50 -27.93 29.82
C LEU A 495 6.59 -29.41 29.47
N THR A 496 7.78 -29.89 29.07
CA THR A 496 8.01 -31.31 28.74
C THR A 496 7.65 -32.22 29.90
N GLU A 497 8.06 -31.86 31.12
CA GLU A 497 7.76 -32.67 32.30
C GLU A 497 6.27 -32.64 32.64
N GLU A 498 5.66 -31.45 32.59
CA GLU A 498 4.25 -31.29 32.93
C GLU A 498 3.29 -32.01 31.97
N TYR A 499 3.59 -31.96 30.67
CA TYR A 499 2.75 -32.53 29.61
C TYR A 499 3.26 -33.88 29.10
N ARG A 500 4.14 -34.54 29.86
CA ARG A 500 4.68 -35.86 29.52
C ARG A 500 3.55 -36.88 29.33
N GLY A 501 3.51 -37.51 28.16
CA GLY A 501 2.49 -38.52 27.83
C GLY A 501 1.10 -37.95 27.55
N THR A 502 0.99 -36.64 27.34
CA THR A 502 -0.25 -35.97 26.90
C THR A 502 -0.12 -35.48 25.45
N TYR A 503 -1.19 -34.87 24.91
CA TYR A 503 -1.20 -34.30 23.55
C TYR A 503 -1.83 -32.89 23.53
N PRO A 504 -1.14 -31.89 24.12
CA PRO A 504 -1.66 -30.52 24.18
C PRO A 504 -1.77 -29.86 22.80
N LEU A 505 -2.61 -28.83 22.72
CA LEU A 505 -2.71 -27.93 21.58
C LEU A 505 -2.06 -26.60 21.96
N ALA A 506 -0.94 -26.27 21.32
CA ALA A 506 -0.27 -24.99 21.48
C ALA A 506 -0.76 -23.99 20.43
N ILE A 507 -1.25 -22.86 20.91
CA ILE A 507 -1.89 -21.81 20.12
C ILE A 507 -1.00 -20.58 20.17
N GLY A 508 -0.38 -20.25 19.03
CA GLY A 508 0.35 -19.00 18.86
C GLY A 508 -0.61 -17.85 18.55
N VAL A 509 -0.57 -16.81 19.38
CA VAL A 509 -1.38 -15.61 19.14
C VAL A 509 -0.53 -14.62 18.32
N LEU A 510 -1.01 -14.33 17.10
CA LEU A 510 -0.42 -13.37 16.17
C LEU A 510 0.99 -13.72 15.66
N LYS A 511 1.53 -12.81 14.83
CA LYS A 511 2.87 -12.86 14.26
C LYS A 511 3.96 -12.69 15.33
N GLY A 512 3.64 -12.03 16.44
CA GLY A 512 4.59 -11.69 17.49
C GLY A 512 5.10 -12.90 18.24
N ALA A 513 4.20 -13.81 18.63
CA ALA A 513 4.56 -15.03 19.34
C ALA A 513 5.32 -16.08 18.50
N MET A 514 5.37 -15.92 17.16
CA MET A 514 5.89 -16.95 16.25
C MET A 514 7.35 -17.34 16.53
N PRO A 515 8.32 -16.40 16.69
CA PRO A 515 9.70 -16.78 16.97
C PRO A 515 9.85 -17.52 18.30
N PHE A 516 9.22 -17.00 19.37
CA PHE A 516 9.22 -17.63 20.68
C PHE A 516 8.60 -19.03 20.66
N MET A 517 7.41 -19.17 20.06
CA MET A 517 6.74 -20.46 19.91
C MET A 517 7.60 -21.44 19.13
N THR A 518 8.23 -21.00 18.03
CA THR A 518 9.08 -21.86 17.19
C THR A 518 10.26 -22.40 17.97
N ASP A 519 10.95 -21.56 18.74
CA ASP A 519 12.11 -22.01 19.52
C ASP A 519 11.70 -22.85 20.73
N LEU A 520 10.60 -22.50 21.40
CA LEU A 520 10.04 -23.28 22.50
C LEU A 520 9.65 -24.69 22.05
N MET A 521 9.00 -24.82 20.90
CA MET A 521 8.60 -26.14 20.38
C MET A 521 9.79 -27.03 20.04
N LYS A 522 10.96 -26.47 19.64
CA LYS A 522 12.19 -27.26 19.45
C LYS A 522 12.78 -27.81 20.75
N ARG A 523 12.27 -27.39 21.91
CA ARG A 523 12.72 -27.77 23.26
C ARG A 523 11.62 -28.43 24.08
N PHE A 524 10.42 -28.57 23.52
CA PHE A 524 9.28 -29.20 24.15
C PHE A 524 9.14 -30.64 23.65
N ASP A 525 9.71 -31.59 24.40
CA ASP A 525 9.85 -33.00 24.00
C ASP A 525 8.61 -33.83 24.36
N THR A 526 7.49 -33.50 23.72
CA THR A 526 6.23 -34.27 23.79
C THR A 526 5.47 -34.18 22.47
N TYR A 527 4.42 -34.97 22.29
CA TYR A 527 3.51 -34.77 21.17
C TYR A 527 2.72 -33.48 21.40
N VAL A 528 2.80 -32.54 20.47
CA VAL A 528 2.08 -31.26 20.53
C VAL A 528 1.49 -30.95 19.16
N GLU A 529 0.25 -30.46 19.16
CA GLU A 529 -0.40 -29.93 17.97
C GLU A 529 -0.27 -28.40 17.96
N LEU A 530 -0.10 -27.80 16.79
CA LEU A 530 0.07 -26.35 16.64
C LEU A 530 -1.11 -25.75 15.88
N ASP A 531 -1.63 -24.64 16.37
CA ASP A 531 -2.53 -23.78 15.62
C ASP A 531 -2.24 -22.30 15.92
N PHE A 532 -2.80 -21.40 15.13
CA PHE A 532 -2.56 -19.97 15.27
C PHE A 532 -3.85 -19.19 15.21
N MET A 533 -3.98 -18.22 16.10
CA MET A 533 -5.13 -17.33 16.18
C MET A 533 -4.71 -15.87 16.01
N ASP A 534 -5.54 -15.08 15.32
CA ASP A 534 -5.32 -13.65 15.12
C ASP A 534 -6.53 -12.88 15.68
N VAL A 535 -6.25 -11.99 16.63
CA VAL A 535 -7.24 -11.16 17.33
C VAL A 535 -6.75 -9.72 17.35
N THR A 536 -7.64 -8.79 17.00
CA THR A 536 -7.39 -7.35 17.04
C THR A 536 -8.24 -6.69 18.11
N SER A 537 -7.69 -5.68 18.79
CA SER A 537 -8.46 -4.82 19.68
C SER A 537 -8.81 -3.52 18.97
N TYR A 538 -10.01 -2.98 19.20
CA TYR A 538 -10.33 -1.62 18.75
C TYR A 538 -9.45 -0.60 19.51
N GLY A 539 -8.67 0.19 18.78
CA GLY A 539 -7.97 1.36 19.34
C GLY A 539 -6.65 1.68 18.67
N ASN A 540 -6.68 2.53 17.63
CA ASN A 540 -5.49 3.17 17.04
C ASN A 540 -5.02 4.40 17.86
N ALA A 541 -5.31 4.43 19.16
CA ALA A 541 -4.81 5.41 20.11
C ALA A 541 -4.63 4.72 21.46
N THR A 542 -3.73 5.26 22.28
CA THR A 542 -3.14 4.78 23.55
C THR A 542 -4.09 4.32 24.67
N VAL A 543 -5.36 4.02 24.41
CA VAL A 543 -6.29 3.39 25.35
C VAL A 543 -7.20 2.40 24.60
N SER A 544 -6.99 1.09 24.83
CA SER A 544 -7.79 -0.01 24.27
C SER A 544 -9.25 0.00 24.76
N SER A 545 -10.21 -0.09 23.84
CA SER A 545 -11.66 0.01 24.12
C SER A 545 -12.35 -1.33 24.44
N GLY A 546 -11.61 -2.38 24.80
CA GLY A 546 -12.13 -3.63 25.35
C GLY A 546 -12.84 -4.60 24.39
N GLU A 547 -13.26 -4.17 23.19
CA GLU A 547 -13.82 -5.07 22.17
C GLU A 547 -12.72 -5.73 21.32
N VAL A 548 -12.64 -7.07 21.39
CA VAL A 548 -11.69 -7.90 20.66
C VAL A 548 -12.38 -8.58 19.47
N LYS A 549 -11.83 -8.43 18.26
CA LYS A 549 -12.31 -9.04 17.02
C LYS A 549 -11.36 -10.13 16.55
N ILE A 550 -11.88 -11.34 16.34
CA ILE A 550 -11.12 -12.45 15.74
C ILE A 550 -10.99 -12.20 14.22
N LEU A 551 -9.76 -12.06 13.74
CA LEU A 551 -9.44 -11.96 12.30
C LEU A 551 -9.21 -13.34 11.69
N LYS A 552 -8.57 -14.24 12.45
CA LYS A 552 -8.34 -15.63 12.07
C LYS A 552 -8.63 -16.52 13.28
N ASP A 553 -9.57 -17.45 13.10
CA ASP A 553 -9.92 -18.44 14.11
C ASP A 553 -9.11 -19.73 13.92
N LEU A 554 -9.19 -20.63 14.90
CA LEU A 554 -8.56 -21.95 14.90
C LEU A 554 -9.16 -22.87 13.83
N ASN A 555 -8.34 -23.73 13.27
CA ASN A 555 -8.76 -24.85 12.41
C ASN A 555 -9.03 -26.11 13.22
N THR A 556 -8.41 -26.24 14.40
CA THR A 556 -8.55 -27.40 15.28
C THR A 556 -9.58 -27.16 16.38
N SER A 557 -10.33 -28.21 16.77
CA SER A 557 -11.21 -28.15 17.94
C SER A 557 -10.44 -28.12 19.26
N VAL A 558 -10.85 -27.25 20.17
CA VAL A 558 -10.28 -27.13 21.52
C VAL A 558 -11.03 -27.95 22.58
N GLU A 559 -12.19 -28.53 22.25
CA GLU A 559 -13.03 -29.26 23.22
C GLU A 559 -12.29 -30.47 23.79
N GLY A 560 -12.19 -30.55 25.13
CA GLY A 560 -11.53 -31.63 25.85
C GLY A 560 -10.00 -31.66 25.75
N ARG A 561 -9.37 -30.64 25.14
CA ARG A 561 -7.91 -30.56 24.97
C ARG A 561 -7.25 -29.72 26.07
N ASP A 562 -6.01 -30.05 26.40
CA ASP A 562 -5.13 -29.21 27.20
C ASP A 562 -4.54 -28.13 26.28
N ILE A 563 -4.81 -26.86 26.57
CA ILE A 563 -4.48 -25.72 25.70
C ILE A 563 -3.30 -24.94 26.28
N LEU A 564 -2.30 -24.66 25.44
CA LEU A 564 -1.19 -23.75 25.74
C LEU A 564 -1.35 -22.50 24.88
N ILE A 565 -1.65 -21.35 25.50
CA ILE A 565 -1.63 -20.06 24.80
C ILE A 565 -0.21 -19.52 24.86
N ILE A 566 0.42 -19.36 23.69
CA ILE A 566 1.79 -18.86 23.56
C ILE A 566 1.73 -17.40 23.08
N GLU A 567 2.21 -16.48 23.91
CA GLU A 567 2.19 -15.02 23.67
C GLU A 567 3.62 -14.45 23.75
N ASP A 568 3.94 -13.44 22.95
CA ASP A 568 5.21 -12.71 23.01
C ASP A 568 5.27 -11.72 24.19
N ILE A 569 4.17 -11.02 24.51
CA ILE A 569 4.15 -10.07 25.62
C ILE A 569 2.77 -9.90 26.24
N ILE A 570 2.72 -9.82 27.58
CA ILE A 570 1.54 -9.38 28.30
C ILE A 570 1.74 -7.99 28.90
N ASP A 571 0.97 -7.04 28.38
CA ASP A 571 0.91 -5.67 28.89
C ASP A 571 -0.43 -5.43 29.59
N SER A 572 -1.47 -5.05 28.85
CA SER A 572 -2.80 -4.80 29.42
C SER A 572 -3.53 -6.07 29.91
N GLY A 573 -3.24 -7.23 29.32
CA GLY A 573 -3.88 -8.53 29.61
C GLY A 573 -5.28 -8.74 28.99
N LEU A 574 -5.85 -7.75 28.30
CA LEU A 574 -7.23 -7.80 27.80
C LEU A 574 -7.45 -8.91 26.74
N THR A 575 -6.55 -9.00 25.76
CA THR A 575 -6.63 -10.00 24.68
C THR A 575 -6.58 -11.42 25.24
N LEU A 576 -5.63 -11.69 26.13
CA LEU A 576 -5.49 -13.01 26.75
C LEU A 576 -6.67 -13.36 27.67
N SER A 577 -7.22 -12.39 28.42
CA SER A 577 -8.43 -12.62 29.21
C SER A 577 -9.60 -13.06 28.32
N TYR A 578 -9.79 -12.40 27.18
CA TYR A 578 -10.79 -12.79 26.20
C TYR A 578 -10.56 -14.20 25.64
N LEU A 579 -9.32 -14.54 25.28
CA LEU A 579 -8.98 -15.87 24.75
C LEU A 579 -9.20 -16.99 25.77
N VAL A 580 -8.87 -16.75 27.05
CA VAL A 580 -9.15 -17.68 28.13
C VAL A 580 -10.65 -17.93 28.25
N ASP A 581 -11.47 -16.88 28.26
CA ASP A 581 -12.94 -17.02 28.36
C ASP A 581 -13.52 -17.72 27.13
N LEU A 582 -12.99 -17.43 25.93
CA LEU A 582 -13.38 -18.08 24.69
C LEU A 582 -13.08 -19.59 24.72
N PHE A 583 -11.88 -20.00 25.16
CA PHE A 583 -11.53 -21.42 25.21
C PHE A 583 -12.22 -22.17 26.35
N LYS A 584 -12.53 -21.51 27.47
CA LYS A 584 -13.43 -22.06 28.52
C LYS A 584 -14.82 -22.30 27.95
N TYR A 585 -15.37 -21.33 27.22
CA TYR A 585 -16.67 -21.47 26.56
C TYR A 585 -16.68 -22.61 25.53
N ARG A 586 -15.58 -22.79 24.79
CA ARG A 586 -15.38 -23.93 23.85
C ARG A 586 -14.98 -25.24 24.55
N LYS A 587 -15.08 -25.30 25.88
CA LYS A 587 -14.87 -26.50 26.72
C LYS A 587 -13.47 -27.12 26.60
N ALA A 588 -12.43 -26.29 26.55
CA ALA A 588 -11.06 -26.75 26.79
C ALA A 588 -10.98 -27.49 28.15
N LYS A 589 -10.17 -28.55 28.22
CA LYS A 589 -9.95 -29.34 29.45
C LYS A 589 -9.10 -28.57 30.46
N SER A 590 -8.04 -27.93 29.98
CA SER A 590 -7.20 -27.00 30.74
C SER A 590 -6.69 -25.91 29.81
N ILE A 591 -6.35 -24.75 30.37
CA ILE A 591 -5.78 -23.61 29.64
C ILE A 591 -4.62 -23.10 30.46
N LYS A 592 -3.44 -23.00 29.83
CA LYS A 592 -2.23 -22.44 30.42
C LYS A 592 -1.70 -21.32 29.54
N ILE A 593 -1.32 -20.20 30.15
CA ILE A 593 -0.72 -19.05 29.48
C ILE A 593 0.80 -19.12 29.65
N VAL A 594 1.50 -19.21 28.53
CA VAL A 594 2.96 -19.17 28.46
C VAL A 594 3.33 -17.91 27.71
N THR A 595 3.96 -16.96 28.39
CA THR A 595 4.39 -15.71 27.77
C THR A 595 5.90 -15.55 27.84
N LEU A 596 6.47 -14.96 26.79
CA LEU A 596 7.87 -14.60 26.81
C LEU A 596 8.13 -13.41 27.74
N LEU A 597 7.36 -12.32 27.62
CA LEU A 597 7.52 -11.11 28.42
C LEU A 597 6.28 -10.78 29.25
N ASP A 598 6.47 -10.45 30.52
CA ASP A 598 5.39 -9.95 31.38
C ASP A 598 5.69 -8.52 31.86
N LYS A 599 4.70 -7.64 31.72
CA LYS A 599 4.71 -6.25 32.25
C LYS A 599 3.62 -6.08 33.31
N PRO A 600 3.91 -6.36 34.58
CA PRO A 600 2.91 -6.25 35.64
C PRO A 600 2.40 -4.81 35.85
N SER A 601 3.22 -3.79 35.56
CA SER A 601 2.90 -2.37 35.74
C SER A 601 1.81 -1.84 34.79
N GLY A 602 1.67 -2.42 33.59
CA GLY A 602 0.68 -2.01 32.57
C GLY A 602 -0.68 -2.73 32.66
N ARG A 603 -0.85 -3.60 33.68
CA ARG A 603 -1.99 -4.52 33.81
C ARG A 603 -3.32 -3.78 33.99
N LYS A 604 -4.32 -4.13 33.16
CA LYS A 604 -5.70 -3.60 33.26
C LYS A 604 -6.72 -4.62 33.76
N VAL A 605 -6.37 -5.90 33.79
CA VAL A 605 -7.23 -7.01 34.23
C VAL A 605 -6.48 -7.92 35.18
N ASP A 606 -7.17 -8.59 36.10
CA ASP A 606 -6.57 -9.58 37.00
C ASP A 606 -6.27 -10.89 36.25
N LEU A 607 -5.18 -10.86 35.47
CA LEU A 607 -4.69 -11.98 34.68
C LEU A 607 -3.23 -12.22 35.03
N LYS A 608 -2.89 -13.43 35.44
CA LYS A 608 -1.52 -13.89 35.65
C LYS A 608 -1.18 -14.94 34.61
N ALA A 609 -0.01 -14.82 34.00
CA ALA A 609 0.54 -15.92 33.22
C ALA A 609 0.93 -17.07 34.16
N ASP A 610 0.75 -18.30 33.69
CA ASP A 610 1.16 -19.47 34.44
C ASP A 610 2.67 -19.70 34.32
N ILE A 611 3.23 -19.38 33.16
CA ILE A 611 4.66 -19.49 32.87
C ILE A 611 5.13 -18.19 32.20
N VAL A 612 6.16 -17.57 32.78
CA VAL A 612 6.73 -16.31 32.33
C VAL A 612 8.20 -16.51 31.97
N GLY A 613 8.60 -16.09 30.77
CA GLY A 613 10.00 -16.03 30.37
C GLY A 613 10.76 -14.99 31.17
N PHE A 614 10.38 -13.72 31.03
CA PHE A 614 11.03 -12.58 31.66
C PHE A 614 10.01 -11.55 32.14
N GLU A 615 10.20 -11.03 33.35
CA GLU A 615 9.53 -9.80 33.77
C GLU A 615 10.34 -8.58 33.30
N VAL A 616 9.68 -7.64 32.63
CA VAL A 616 10.34 -6.45 32.07
C VAL A 616 9.68 -5.15 32.53
N PRO A 617 10.45 -4.06 32.71
CA PRO A 617 9.91 -2.77 33.13
C PRO A 617 9.12 -2.06 32.01
N ASP A 618 8.40 -1.00 32.36
CA ASP A 618 7.68 -0.16 31.40
C ASP A 618 8.65 0.48 30.38
N GLY A 619 8.46 0.14 29.11
CA GLY A 619 9.25 0.62 27.97
C GLY A 619 8.73 0.03 26.66
N PHE A 620 8.92 0.71 25.53
CA PHE A 620 8.52 0.19 24.23
C PHE A 620 9.57 -0.83 23.76
N VAL A 621 9.24 -2.12 23.77
CA VAL A 621 10.18 -3.21 23.48
C VAL A 621 9.97 -3.76 22.07
N VAL A 622 11.06 -4.12 21.41
CA VAL A 622 11.08 -4.69 20.05
C VAL A 622 12.13 -5.79 19.94
N GLY A 623 11.99 -6.65 18.93
CA GLY A 623 12.90 -7.76 18.68
C GLY A 623 12.37 -9.10 19.17
N TYR A 624 12.96 -10.19 18.66
CA TYR A 624 12.55 -11.56 18.90
C TYR A 624 11.03 -11.78 18.73
N GLY A 625 10.49 -11.29 17.61
CA GLY A 625 9.07 -11.34 17.29
C GLY A 625 8.29 -10.07 17.60
N LEU A 626 8.72 -9.26 18.58
CA LEU A 626 8.06 -7.99 18.93
C LEU A 626 8.35 -6.89 17.91
N ASP A 627 7.37 -6.01 17.64
CA ASP A 627 7.47 -5.00 16.59
C ASP A 627 7.09 -3.58 17.01
N TYR A 628 7.51 -2.62 16.18
CA TYR A 628 6.88 -1.32 16.05
C TYR A 628 6.55 -1.06 14.58
N ALA A 629 5.27 -0.85 14.26
CA ALA A 629 4.79 -0.63 12.89
C ALA A 629 5.28 -1.70 11.89
N GLU A 630 5.26 -2.97 12.31
CA GLU A 630 5.72 -4.15 11.56
C GLU A 630 7.23 -4.17 11.25
N LYS A 631 8.05 -3.41 12.00
CA LYS A 631 9.52 -3.42 11.92
C LYS A 631 10.15 -4.06 13.16
N TYR A 632 11.43 -4.43 13.06
CA TYR A 632 12.30 -4.91 14.16
C TYR A 632 12.05 -6.33 14.69
N ARG A 633 11.03 -7.06 14.23
CA ARG A 633 10.75 -8.45 14.68
C ARG A 633 11.93 -9.41 14.53
N ASN A 634 12.77 -9.16 13.53
CA ASN A 634 13.90 -10.01 13.14
C ASN A 634 15.17 -9.81 13.98
N LEU A 635 15.16 -8.91 14.98
CA LEU A 635 16.29 -8.77 15.89
C LEU A 635 16.41 -10.05 16.76
N PRO A 636 17.62 -10.60 16.95
CA PRO A 636 17.82 -11.84 17.71
C PRO A 636 17.76 -11.63 19.24
N TYR A 637 17.62 -10.39 19.69
CA TYR A 637 17.56 -9.97 21.08
C TYR A 637 16.33 -9.08 21.31
N ILE A 638 16.01 -8.78 22.57
CA ILE A 638 14.96 -7.83 22.94
C ILE A 638 15.59 -6.53 23.42
N GLY A 639 15.20 -5.42 22.78
CA GLY A 639 15.69 -4.08 23.10
C GLY A 639 14.56 -3.09 23.35
N ILE A 640 14.89 -2.00 24.03
CA ILE A 640 14.00 -0.83 24.18
C ILE A 640 14.23 0.10 22.98
N LEU A 641 13.15 0.46 22.29
CA LEU A 641 13.18 1.39 21.17
C LEU A 641 13.36 2.83 21.69
N LYS A 642 14.19 3.64 21.02
CA LYS A 642 14.38 5.04 21.42
C LYS A 642 13.08 5.84 21.27
N ARG A 643 12.80 6.71 22.25
CA ARG A 643 11.60 7.54 22.29
C ARG A 643 11.39 8.40 21.03
N GLU A 644 12.46 8.89 20.43
CA GLU A 644 12.45 9.71 19.20
C GLU A 644 11.91 8.97 17.96
N VAL A 645 11.89 7.63 17.98
CA VAL A 645 11.41 6.80 16.85
C VAL A 645 9.89 6.72 16.82
N TYR A 646 9.21 6.84 17.97
CA TYR A 646 7.76 6.64 18.08
C TYR A 646 6.98 7.81 18.73
N SER A 647 7.67 8.91 19.05
CA SER A 647 7.05 10.15 19.56
C SER A 647 7.15 11.24 18.49
N PHE A 648 6.04 11.61 17.86
CA PHE A 648 5.94 12.81 17.02
C PHE A 648 5.45 14.01 17.82
#